data_AF-A0A4Z0QIA0-F1
#
_entry.id   AF-A0A4Z0QIA0-F1
#
_cell.length_a   1.000
_cell.length_b   1.000
_cell.length_c   1.000
_cell.angle_alpha   90.00
_cell.angle_beta   90.00
_cell.angle_gamma   90.00
#
_symmetry.space_group_name_H-M   'P 1'
#
loop_
_entity.id
_entity.type
_entity.pdbx_description
1 polymer ?
#
loop_
_entity_poly.entity_id
_entity_poly.type
_entity_poly.pdbx_seq_one_letter_code
_entity_poly.pdbx_strand_id
1 'polypeptide(L)'
;MAAALVLADGRRLPLTAEQRVGVTVQANNLLKVNSVQSDYSSTLNLADTPEVRAALEQAQHGPALTELPYQLLPCTLESNSLEVLPNAVAIVEQHETGKGFEAQVVGGNEPFYAAIEGKKLQELTFPESTEHDWLHAQAVTGAGHTSWKQGYVYDLYDRGKGGPAEGDKVHLFTDDVFPSVYVRAVWEQLFAESGYRWAGPLPELFDRLLLPTTVMAGYGEAFRKARKLRAGIGPGNAQYGNAYEGREEIIFTVPYDSVDAKYGYAAPTAKGIYNPVTRTWKALEPCYVNASALTNVILDSPYGSGRAQLFFYMGSKELAGGTLTESKKGAGHTTVSPSVNLNRFLLQAGEELHVRIKLSPGEGVLAKWGFEAFNGVVYAVNGNVLTLDHFTVEVLPDFPPGGRVRLQDLLPDLSQQDFVKAIIGLFGLTQQTDPYTRTVHFTPTGPALVAGLSRAPDWQPRIDADEPAPRLFHLPGVAQQNWFRWKKDETNLDGSSELGNGFLACNDTTLERTQDVLTLPWAATVVSESGLLLLPTYKVREGEVSVEIVYDEKRRPFFRRRGTAVVTPVYDKQTPTPRLVVQTNQTRTVTLEDGQASAVIRPRITTFAGLDFAADLLPSYYQHLRAVYARPLILKPSVRLSAQQVMDFSQLQPVWLETEGSYFYCNKIDNWEEADASTPVELLRLTF
;
A
#
# COMPACT_ATOMS: atom_id res chain seq x y z
N MET A 1 9.76 -30.26 -39.39
CA MET A 1 10.97 -29.94 -38.61
C MET A 1 10.85 -30.62 -37.25
N ALA A 2 11.97 -31.01 -36.64
CA ALA A 2 11.96 -31.50 -35.25
C ALA A 2 11.54 -30.37 -34.30
N ALA A 3 10.93 -30.72 -33.16
CA ALA A 3 10.54 -29.76 -32.14
C ALA A 3 11.75 -28.99 -31.59
N ALA A 4 11.55 -27.72 -31.27
CA ALA A 4 12.60 -26.86 -30.74
C ALA A 4 12.04 -25.83 -29.75
N LEU A 5 12.85 -25.47 -28.78
CA LEU A 5 12.64 -24.30 -27.94
C LEU A 5 13.40 -23.11 -28.55
N VAL A 6 12.69 -22.07 -28.98
CA VAL A 6 13.30 -20.85 -29.52
C VAL A 6 13.40 -19.83 -28.40
N LEU A 7 14.61 -19.46 -27.98
CA LEU A 7 14.81 -18.40 -26.99
C LEU A 7 14.51 -17.01 -27.61
N ALA A 8 14.23 -16.03 -26.76
CA ALA A 8 13.92 -14.66 -27.20
C ALA A 8 15.02 -13.97 -28.04
N ASP A 9 16.27 -14.42 -27.95
CA ASP A 9 17.37 -13.94 -28.78
C ASP A 9 17.51 -14.68 -30.13
N GLY A 10 16.59 -15.59 -30.43
CA GLY A 10 16.52 -16.37 -31.66
C GLY A 10 17.32 -17.67 -31.65
N ARG A 11 18.05 -17.99 -30.56
CA ARG A 11 18.73 -19.30 -30.44
C ARG A 11 17.70 -20.41 -30.37
N ARG A 12 17.87 -21.44 -31.20
CA ARG A 12 17.04 -22.65 -31.22
C ARG A 12 17.72 -23.76 -30.43
N LEU A 13 17.06 -24.23 -29.39
CA LEU A 13 17.48 -25.36 -28.57
C LEU A 13 16.72 -26.60 -29.06
N PRO A 14 17.36 -27.53 -29.77
CA PRO A 14 16.70 -28.73 -30.25
C PRO A 14 16.29 -29.65 -29.09
N LEU A 15 15.13 -30.29 -29.21
CA LEU A 15 14.73 -31.37 -28.31
C LEU A 15 15.39 -32.68 -28.73
N THR A 16 15.42 -33.69 -27.85
CA THR A 16 15.95 -35.02 -28.16
C THR A 16 15.18 -35.69 -29.31
N ALA A 17 15.87 -36.55 -30.07
CA ALA A 17 15.24 -37.33 -31.13
C ALA A 17 14.12 -38.19 -30.51
N GLU A 18 12.92 -38.16 -31.10
CA GLU A 18 11.69 -38.84 -30.64
C GLU A 18 10.89 -38.13 -29.54
N GLN A 19 11.35 -37.00 -29.00
CA GLN A 19 10.58 -36.25 -28.01
C GLN A 19 9.26 -35.74 -28.61
N ARG A 20 8.15 -36.19 -28.04
CA ARG A 20 6.81 -35.67 -28.33
C ARG A 20 6.54 -34.42 -27.48
N VAL A 21 5.76 -33.49 -28.02
CA VAL A 21 5.42 -32.21 -27.37
C VAL A 21 3.93 -32.18 -27.08
N GLY A 22 3.58 -32.50 -25.84
CA GLY A 22 2.22 -32.37 -25.33
C GLY A 22 1.98 -31.01 -24.73
N VAL A 23 0.83 -30.42 -25.00
CA VAL A 23 0.43 -29.12 -24.46
C VAL A 23 -0.91 -29.21 -23.77
N THR A 24 -0.95 -28.78 -22.52
CA THR A 24 -2.18 -28.53 -21.79
C THR A 24 -2.62 -27.09 -22.01
N VAL A 25 -3.88 -26.91 -22.40
CA VAL A 25 -4.51 -25.59 -22.49
C VAL A 25 -5.54 -25.44 -21.36
N GLN A 26 -5.30 -24.48 -20.48
CA GLN A 26 -6.14 -24.18 -19.33
C GLN A 26 -5.90 -22.75 -18.83
N ALA A 27 -6.72 -21.82 -19.30
CA ALA A 27 -6.65 -20.42 -18.86
C ALA A 27 -7.43 -20.18 -17.55
N ASN A 28 -8.44 -21.01 -17.25
CA ASN A 28 -9.20 -20.93 -16.01
C ASN A 28 -9.74 -22.29 -15.55
N ASN A 29 -9.67 -22.56 -14.24
CA ASN A 29 -10.21 -23.75 -13.61
C ASN A 29 -11.32 -23.37 -12.63
N LEU A 30 -12.56 -23.75 -12.95
CA LEU A 30 -13.73 -23.37 -12.15
C LEU A 30 -13.68 -23.93 -10.73
N LEU A 31 -12.98 -25.04 -10.52
CA LEU A 31 -12.88 -25.68 -9.20
C LEU A 31 -11.74 -25.10 -8.34
N LYS A 32 -10.93 -24.19 -8.89
CA LYS A 32 -9.80 -23.56 -8.17
C LYS A 32 -9.83 -22.04 -8.29
N VAL A 33 -10.90 -21.44 -7.77
CA VAL A 33 -11.20 -19.99 -7.85
C VAL A 33 -10.07 -19.10 -7.32
N ASN A 34 -9.31 -19.57 -6.34
CA ASN A 34 -8.20 -18.82 -5.72
C ASN A 34 -6.85 -18.97 -6.45
N SER A 35 -6.82 -19.69 -7.57
CA SER A 35 -5.59 -20.00 -8.29
C SER A 35 -5.61 -19.46 -9.71
N VAL A 36 -4.44 -19.07 -10.17
CA VAL A 36 -4.21 -18.70 -11.57
C VAL A 36 -3.85 -19.96 -12.33
N GLN A 37 -4.43 -20.14 -13.50
CA GLN A 37 -4.08 -21.23 -14.41
C GLN A 37 -3.37 -20.66 -15.64
N SER A 38 -2.49 -21.48 -16.18
CA SER A 38 -1.60 -21.16 -17.29
C SER A 38 -1.51 -22.39 -18.19
N ASP A 39 -1.22 -22.15 -19.47
CA ASP A 39 -0.97 -23.24 -20.41
C ASP A 39 0.44 -23.78 -20.17
N TYR A 40 0.65 -25.07 -20.35
CA TYR A 40 1.95 -25.67 -20.07
C TYR A 40 2.24 -26.88 -20.96
N SER A 41 3.52 -27.13 -21.21
CA SER A 41 3.98 -28.33 -21.90
C SER A 41 4.13 -29.51 -20.95
N SER A 42 4.12 -30.72 -21.51
CA SER A 42 4.76 -31.86 -20.85
C SER A 42 6.24 -31.58 -20.59
N THR A 43 6.87 -32.37 -19.71
CA THR A 43 8.32 -32.27 -19.49
C THR A 43 9.05 -32.56 -20.80
N LEU A 44 9.91 -31.62 -21.20
CA LEU A 44 10.69 -31.66 -22.43
C LEU A 44 12.14 -32.02 -22.12
N ASN A 45 12.75 -32.83 -22.99
CA ASN A 45 14.19 -33.08 -22.96
C ASN A 45 14.88 -32.28 -24.06
N LEU A 46 15.64 -31.26 -23.68
CA LEU A 46 16.54 -30.55 -24.59
C LEU A 46 17.77 -31.42 -24.87
N ALA A 47 18.11 -31.56 -26.15
CA ALA A 47 19.24 -32.38 -26.57
C ALA A 47 20.56 -31.83 -26.00
N ASP A 48 21.43 -32.72 -25.54
CA ASP A 48 22.71 -32.34 -24.93
C ASP A 48 23.77 -31.96 -25.97
N THR A 49 23.52 -30.87 -26.70
CA THR A 49 24.39 -30.40 -27.79
C THR A 49 25.27 -29.22 -27.34
N PRO A 50 26.40 -28.94 -28.03
CA PRO A 50 27.21 -27.76 -27.74
C PRO A 50 26.42 -26.45 -27.75
N GLU A 51 25.42 -26.34 -28.63
CA GLU A 51 24.56 -25.17 -28.77
C GLU A 51 23.67 -24.98 -27.54
N VAL A 52 23.05 -26.06 -27.03
CA VAL A 52 22.22 -26.02 -25.82
C VAL A 52 23.06 -25.70 -24.59
N ARG A 53 24.21 -26.37 -24.43
CA ARG A 53 25.14 -26.10 -23.33
C ARG A 53 25.64 -24.66 -23.36
N ALA A 54 25.95 -24.12 -24.54
CA ALA A 54 26.35 -22.72 -24.68
C ALA A 54 25.20 -21.77 -24.36
N ALA A 55 23.97 -22.13 -24.74
CA ALA A 55 22.79 -21.33 -24.45
C ALA A 55 22.48 -21.21 -22.95
N LEU A 56 22.73 -22.29 -22.21
CA LEU A 56 22.60 -22.36 -20.76
C LEU A 56 23.92 -22.07 -20.03
N GLU A 57 24.86 -21.38 -20.68
CA GLU A 57 26.14 -20.95 -20.08
C GLU A 57 26.92 -22.04 -19.35
N GLN A 58 26.91 -23.26 -19.92
CA GLN A 58 27.60 -24.43 -19.36
C GLN A 58 27.11 -24.79 -17.94
N ALA A 59 25.84 -24.52 -17.63
CA ALA A 59 25.21 -24.76 -16.33
C ALA A 59 25.40 -26.18 -15.75
N GLN A 60 25.56 -27.19 -16.62
CA GLN A 60 25.79 -28.57 -16.22
C GLN A 60 27.19 -28.81 -15.61
N HIS A 61 28.13 -27.89 -15.78
CA HIS A 61 29.47 -28.01 -15.22
C HIS A 61 29.51 -27.48 -13.79
N GLY A 62 30.06 -28.27 -12.86
CA GLY A 62 30.14 -27.90 -11.44
C GLY A 62 30.77 -26.53 -11.12
N PRO A 63 31.77 -26.04 -11.87
CA PRO A 63 32.32 -24.69 -11.67
C PRO A 63 31.50 -23.53 -12.26
N ALA A 64 30.37 -23.79 -12.92
CA ALA A 64 29.57 -22.75 -13.56
C ALA A 64 28.99 -21.78 -12.51
N LEU A 65 29.07 -20.48 -12.78
CA LEU A 65 28.53 -19.40 -11.93
C LEU A 65 27.28 -18.76 -12.56
N THR A 66 26.69 -19.41 -13.56
CA THR A 66 25.51 -18.89 -14.26
C THR A 66 24.27 -19.00 -13.38
N GLU A 67 23.39 -18.01 -13.49
CA GLU A 67 22.08 -18.02 -12.87
C GLU A 67 20.96 -18.46 -13.81
N LEU A 68 21.26 -18.68 -15.11
CA LEU A 68 20.23 -18.93 -16.14
C LEU A 68 19.26 -20.09 -15.81
N PRO A 69 19.70 -21.25 -15.29
CA PRO A 69 18.76 -22.32 -14.94
C PRO A 69 17.79 -21.95 -13.82
N TYR A 70 18.09 -20.93 -13.02
CA TYR A 70 17.28 -20.45 -11.90
C TYR A 70 16.40 -19.26 -12.29
N GLN A 71 16.32 -18.93 -13.57
CA GLN A 71 15.53 -17.83 -14.12
C GLN A 71 14.46 -18.36 -15.08
N LEU A 72 13.37 -17.61 -15.20
CA LEU A 72 12.38 -17.84 -16.25
C LEU A 72 12.97 -17.39 -17.59
N LEU A 73 13.17 -18.33 -18.52
CA LEU A 73 13.79 -18.06 -19.81
C LEU A 73 12.71 -17.77 -20.87
N PRO A 74 12.58 -16.52 -21.38
CA PRO A 74 11.55 -16.22 -22.38
C PRO A 74 11.79 -16.99 -23.69
N CYS A 75 10.76 -17.66 -24.20
CA CYS A 75 10.87 -18.56 -25.34
C CYS A 75 9.57 -18.73 -26.14
N THR A 76 9.67 -19.39 -27.29
CA THR A 76 8.55 -19.98 -28.03
C THR A 76 8.82 -21.47 -28.19
N LEU A 77 7.84 -22.31 -27.85
CA LEU A 77 7.90 -23.74 -28.10
C LEU A 77 7.31 -24.06 -29.47
N GLU A 78 8.10 -24.70 -30.33
CA GLU A 78 7.69 -25.10 -31.66
C GLU A 78 7.62 -26.63 -31.79
N SER A 79 6.59 -27.12 -32.46
CA SER A 79 6.47 -28.52 -32.90
C SER A 79 5.99 -28.56 -34.35
N ASN A 80 6.59 -29.40 -35.19
CA ASN A 80 6.21 -29.57 -36.61
C ASN A 80 6.13 -28.28 -37.46
N SER A 81 6.85 -27.21 -37.09
CA SER A 81 6.79 -25.87 -37.71
C SER A 81 5.58 -25.02 -37.31
N LEU A 82 4.87 -25.40 -36.24
CA LEU A 82 3.84 -24.61 -35.57
C LEU A 82 4.37 -24.12 -34.22
N GLU A 83 4.05 -22.87 -33.86
CA GLU A 83 4.23 -22.38 -32.49
C GLU A 83 3.11 -22.94 -31.62
N VAL A 84 3.45 -23.83 -30.68
CA VAL A 84 2.46 -24.47 -29.80
C VAL A 84 2.28 -23.71 -28.49
N LEU A 85 3.35 -23.08 -28.00
CA LEU A 85 3.31 -22.10 -26.90
C LEU A 85 4.15 -20.87 -27.29
N PRO A 86 3.55 -19.86 -27.94
CA PRO A 86 4.23 -18.62 -28.30
C PRO A 86 4.42 -17.70 -27.10
N ASN A 87 5.53 -16.94 -27.07
CA ASN A 87 5.87 -15.96 -26.04
C ASN A 87 5.70 -16.48 -24.59
N ALA A 88 6.10 -17.73 -24.40
CA ALA A 88 6.09 -18.46 -23.15
C ALA A 88 7.38 -18.23 -22.34
N VAL A 89 7.51 -18.92 -21.21
CA VAL A 89 8.73 -19.01 -20.42
C VAL A 89 9.13 -20.47 -20.23
N ALA A 90 10.42 -20.77 -20.35
CA ALA A 90 10.99 -22.08 -20.04
C ALA A 90 11.61 -22.08 -18.65
N ILE A 91 11.38 -23.16 -17.92
CA ILE A 91 11.96 -23.47 -16.62
C ILE A 91 12.86 -24.67 -16.82
N VAL A 92 14.16 -24.53 -16.55
CA VAL A 92 15.11 -25.64 -16.59
C VAL A 92 15.11 -26.32 -15.23
N GLU A 93 14.69 -27.58 -15.16
CA GLU A 93 14.49 -28.28 -13.89
C GLU A 93 15.74 -29.05 -13.46
N GLN A 94 16.32 -29.81 -14.39
CA GLN A 94 17.49 -30.63 -14.10
C GLN A 94 18.31 -30.95 -15.35
N HIS A 95 19.50 -31.50 -15.13
CA HIS A 95 20.34 -32.05 -16.18
C HIS A 95 20.79 -33.46 -15.78
N GLU A 96 20.68 -34.40 -16.71
CA GLU A 96 21.25 -35.75 -16.57
C GLU A 96 22.22 -36.06 -17.71
N THR A 97 23.45 -36.45 -17.35
CA THR A 97 24.51 -36.78 -18.31
C THR A 97 24.04 -37.86 -19.28
N GLY A 98 24.07 -37.56 -20.57
CA GLY A 98 23.66 -38.48 -21.64
C GLY A 98 22.16 -38.46 -21.97
N LYS A 99 21.33 -37.77 -21.17
CA LYS A 99 19.92 -37.50 -21.48
C LYS A 99 19.66 -36.05 -21.88
N GLY A 100 20.40 -35.11 -21.29
CA GLY A 100 20.30 -33.68 -21.58
C GLY A 100 19.64 -32.89 -20.45
N PHE A 101 19.03 -31.77 -20.80
CA PHE A 101 18.35 -30.88 -19.85
C PHE A 101 16.85 -31.13 -19.88
N GLU A 102 16.26 -31.37 -18.72
CA GLU A 102 14.81 -31.38 -18.56
C GLU A 102 14.32 -29.95 -18.34
N ALA A 103 13.29 -29.58 -19.10
CA ALA A 103 12.66 -28.29 -19.01
C ALA A 103 11.14 -28.39 -19.14
N GLN A 104 10.44 -27.46 -18.52
CA GLN A 104 9.01 -27.25 -18.71
C GLN A 104 8.78 -25.87 -19.33
N VAL A 105 7.85 -25.77 -20.29
CA VAL A 105 7.44 -24.50 -20.89
C VAL A 105 6.06 -24.13 -20.39
N VAL A 106 5.91 -22.91 -19.89
CA VAL A 106 4.65 -22.36 -19.38
C VAL A 106 4.29 -21.10 -20.15
N GLY A 107 3.10 -21.06 -20.71
CA GLY A 107 2.55 -19.96 -21.50
C GLY A 107 1.24 -19.42 -20.91
N GLY A 108 0.40 -18.84 -21.76
CA GLY A 108 -0.89 -18.28 -21.35
C GLY A 108 -0.72 -17.14 -20.35
N ASN A 109 -1.31 -17.26 -19.16
CA ASN A 109 -1.31 -16.19 -18.16
C ASN A 109 0.03 -16.06 -17.41
N GLU A 110 0.88 -17.08 -17.39
CA GLU A 110 2.11 -17.10 -16.56
C GLU A 110 3.04 -15.91 -16.83
N PRO A 111 3.36 -15.57 -18.09
CA PRO A 111 4.29 -14.48 -18.36
C PRO A 111 3.81 -13.11 -17.85
N PHE A 112 2.49 -12.90 -17.72
CA PHE A 112 1.94 -11.71 -17.08
C PHE A 112 2.14 -11.74 -15.56
N TYR A 113 1.86 -12.87 -14.91
CA TYR A 113 2.02 -12.99 -13.45
C TYR A 113 3.48 -12.90 -13.02
N ALA A 114 4.40 -13.44 -13.81
CA ALA A 114 5.84 -13.26 -13.61
C ALA A 114 6.25 -11.78 -13.67
N ALA A 115 5.63 -10.98 -14.57
CA ALA A 115 5.96 -9.56 -14.72
C ALA A 115 5.53 -8.69 -13.51
N ILE A 116 4.60 -9.18 -12.69
CA ILE A 116 4.10 -8.50 -11.48
C ILE A 116 4.45 -9.25 -10.18
N GLU A 117 5.25 -10.31 -10.28
CA GLU A 117 5.67 -11.12 -9.14
C GLU A 117 6.60 -10.35 -8.20
N GLY A 118 6.46 -10.58 -6.89
CA GLY A 118 7.30 -9.95 -5.86
C GLY A 118 7.03 -8.45 -5.63
N LYS A 119 6.27 -7.78 -6.51
CA LYS A 119 6.00 -6.35 -6.44
C LYS A 119 4.84 -6.02 -5.50
N LYS A 120 4.93 -4.88 -4.83
CA LYS A 120 3.88 -4.34 -3.95
C LYS A 120 3.05 -3.25 -4.65
N LEU A 121 1.83 -3.03 -4.17
CA LEU A 121 1.01 -1.90 -4.63
C LEU A 121 1.66 -0.55 -4.33
N GLN A 122 2.38 -0.44 -3.21
CA GLN A 122 3.08 0.78 -2.79
C GLN A 122 4.31 1.12 -3.65
N GLU A 123 4.74 0.20 -4.53
CA GLU A 123 5.85 0.42 -5.47
C GLU A 123 5.38 1.02 -6.81
N LEU A 124 4.06 1.11 -7.02
CA LEU A 124 3.50 1.75 -8.22
C LEU A 124 3.87 3.24 -8.25
N THR A 125 4.10 3.76 -9.45
CA THR A 125 4.46 5.16 -9.69
C THR A 125 3.34 5.88 -10.41
N PHE A 126 2.42 6.48 -9.64
CA PHE A 126 1.31 7.24 -10.19
C PHE A 126 1.77 8.55 -10.86
N PRO A 127 0.99 9.11 -11.82
CA PRO A 127 1.32 10.38 -12.46
C PRO A 127 1.44 11.54 -11.45
N GLU A 128 2.40 12.43 -11.66
CA GLU A 128 2.62 13.63 -10.81
C GLU A 128 1.38 14.50 -10.66
N SER A 129 0.46 14.48 -11.64
CA SER A 129 -0.83 15.20 -11.58
C SER A 129 -1.76 14.74 -10.48
N THR A 130 -1.52 13.55 -9.90
CA THR A 130 -2.27 13.03 -8.76
C THR A 130 -1.65 13.41 -7.42
N GLU A 131 -0.38 13.82 -7.42
CA GLU A 131 0.30 14.27 -6.21
C GLU A 131 -0.15 15.67 -5.81
N HIS A 132 -0.32 15.87 -4.50
CA HIS A 132 -0.77 17.14 -3.97
C HIS A 132 -0.41 17.26 -2.48
N ASP A 133 -0.48 18.46 -1.94
CA ASP A 133 -0.20 18.68 -0.52
C ASP A 133 -1.49 18.50 0.28
N TRP A 134 -1.40 17.90 1.47
CA TRP A 134 -2.55 17.73 2.35
C TRP A 134 -2.93 19.06 2.99
N LEU A 135 -3.72 19.84 2.26
CA LEU A 135 -4.18 21.18 2.58
C LEU A 135 -5.65 21.34 2.15
N HIS A 136 -6.31 22.35 2.72
CA HIS A 136 -7.74 22.60 2.50
C HIS A 136 -8.13 22.73 1.03
N ALA A 137 -7.41 23.54 0.25
CA ALA A 137 -7.76 23.78 -1.16
C ALA A 137 -7.73 22.49 -2.01
N GLN A 138 -6.72 21.64 -1.79
CA GLN A 138 -6.57 20.35 -2.47
C GLN A 138 -7.63 19.36 -2.01
N ALA A 139 -7.93 19.29 -0.71
CA ALA A 139 -8.99 18.44 -0.18
C ALA A 139 -10.39 18.83 -0.70
N VAL A 140 -10.68 20.14 -0.81
CA VAL A 140 -11.92 20.64 -1.42
C VAL A 140 -12.04 20.21 -2.88
N THR A 141 -10.95 20.35 -3.65
CA THR A 141 -10.91 19.94 -5.06
C THR A 141 -11.11 18.42 -5.18
N GLY A 142 -10.37 17.65 -4.39
CA GLY A 142 -10.43 16.19 -4.38
C GLY A 142 -11.76 15.62 -3.89
N ALA A 143 -12.49 16.32 -3.03
CA ALA A 143 -13.85 15.93 -2.62
C ALA A 143 -14.87 16.02 -3.78
N GLY A 144 -14.55 16.78 -4.82
CA GLY A 144 -15.33 16.87 -6.05
C GLY A 144 -15.01 15.78 -7.09
N HIS A 145 -14.07 14.87 -6.82
CA HIS A 145 -13.72 13.80 -7.75
C HIS A 145 -14.79 12.70 -7.78
N THR A 146 -15.14 12.27 -8.99
CA THR A 146 -16.27 11.34 -9.24
C THR A 146 -15.94 10.24 -10.25
N SER A 147 -14.68 10.15 -10.67
CA SER A 147 -14.20 9.23 -11.69
C SER A 147 -12.81 8.73 -11.34
N TRP A 148 -12.58 7.44 -11.60
CA TRP A 148 -11.27 6.82 -11.45
C TRP A 148 -10.15 7.50 -12.23
N LYS A 149 -10.46 8.24 -13.31
CA LYS A 149 -9.46 8.99 -14.08
C LYS A 149 -8.74 10.06 -13.26
N GLN A 150 -9.34 10.49 -12.15
CA GLN A 150 -8.75 11.44 -11.21
C GLN A 150 -7.82 10.78 -10.18
N GLY A 151 -7.76 9.43 -10.15
CA GLY A 151 -6.89 8.65 -9.27
C GLY A 151 -7.42 8.49 -7.85
N TYR A 152 -7.95 9.55 -7.25
CA TYR A 152 -8.38 9.58 -5.85
C TYR A 152 -9.61 10.46 -5.61
N VAL A 153 -10.18 10.38 -4.41
CA VAL A 153 -11.24 11.27 -3.92
C VAL A 153 -11.08 11.51 -2.42
N TYR A 154 -11.34 12.73 -1.93
CA TYR A 154 -11.51 12.98 -0.48
C TYR A 154 -12.95 12.70 -0.08
N ASP A 155 -13.21 11.52 0.45
CA ASP A 155 -14.52 11.06 0.90
C ASP A 155 -14.66 11.08 2.43
N LEU A 156 -15.88 10.84 2.90
CA LEU A 156 -16.24 10.93 4.31
C LEU A 156 -16.52 9.54 4.87
N TYR A 157 -15.87 9.26 6.00
CA TYR A 157 -16.07 8.03 6.78
C TYR A 157 -16.33 8.39 8.23
N ASP A 158 -17.07 7.52 8.92
CA ASP A 158 -16.97 7.50 10.37
C ASP A 158 -15.66 6.79 10.74
N ARG A 159 -14.72 7.52 11.32
CA ARG A 159 -13.44 6.93 11.76
C ARG A 159 -13.49 6.27 13.15
N GLY A 160 -14.68 6.05 13.70
CA GLY A 160 -14.93 5.60 15.07
C GLY A 160 -15.20 6.75 16.06
N LYS A 161 -15.58 7.92 15.55
CA LYS A 161 -15.95 9.12 16.33
C LYS A 161 -17.40 9.56 16.08
N GLY A 162 -18.20 8.75 15.37
CA GLY A 162 -19.59 9.02 15.00
C GLY A 162 -19.78 9.46 13.55
N GLY A 163 -18.71 9.96 12.90
CA GLY A 163 -18.74 10.47 11.53
C GLY A 163 -19.58 11.76 11.37
N PRO A 164 -19.31 12.57 10.34
CA PRO A 164 -20.07 13.80 10.12
C PRO A 164 -21.49 13.54 9.60
N ALA A 165 -22.47 14.18 10.23
CA ALA A 165 -23.85 14.25 9.73
C ALA A 165 -24.01 15.31 8.63
N GLU A 166 -25.21 15.38 8.04
CA GLU A 166 -25.54 16.41 7.03
C GLU A 166 -25.45 17.81 7.63
N GLY A 167 -24.65 18.68 7.01
CA GLY A 167 -24.44 20.07 7.43
C GLY A 167 -23.36 20.28 8.47
N ASP A 168 -22.72 19.20 8.95
CA ASP A 168 -21.68 19.29 9.99
C ASP A 168 -20.42 20.01 9.52
N LYS A 169 -19.63 20.48 10.49
CA LYS A 169 -18.27 20.95 10.28
C LYS A 169 -17.29 19.79 10.40
N VAL A 170 -16.35 19.71 9.48
CA VAL A 170 -15.31 18.69 9.44
C VAL A 170 -13.95 19.38 9.43
N HIS A 171 -13.09 19.00 10.34
CA HIS A 171 -11.74 19.54 10.45
C HIS A 171 -10.74 18.62 9.72
N LEU A 172 -10.19 19.08 8.60
CA LEU A 172 -9.33 18.29 7.71
C LEU A 172 -8.26 17.48 8.45
N PHE A 173 -7.52 18.13 9.37
CA PHE A 173 -6.37 17.52 10.03
C PHE A 173 -6.72 16.74 11.30
N THR A 174 -7.70 17.17 12.10
CA THR A 174 -8.02 16.53 13.39
C THR A 174 -9.04 15.40 13.25
N ASP A 175 -9.82 15.42 12.17
CA ASP A 175 -10.75 14.35 11.81
C ASP A 175 -10.13 13.36 10.80
N ASP A 176 -8.85 13.54 10.45
CA ASP A 176 -8.09 12.67 9.54
C ASP A 176 -8.79 12.47 8.20
N VAL A 177 -9.22 13.57 7.56
CA VAL A 177 -9.85 13.46 6.23
C VAL A 177 -8.75 13.19 5.21
N PHE A 178 -8.62 11.92 4.84
CA PHE A 178 -7.65 11.41 3.89
C PHE A 178 -8.34 11.01 2.58
N PRO A 179 -7.62 11.05 1.45
CA PRO A 179 -8.16 10.57 0.19
C PRO A 179 -8.24 9.04 0.14
N SER A 180 -9.24 8.53 -0.57
CA SER A 180 -9.34 7.14 -1.01
C SER A 180 -8.88 7.00 -2.45
N VAL A 181 -8.22 5.90 -2.79
CA VAL A 181 -7.70 5.64 -4.14
C VAL A 181 -8.69 4.79 -4.94
N TYR A 182 -8.97 5.15 -6.20
CA TYR A 182 -9.80 4.31 -7.06
C TYR A 182 -9.08 3.03 -7.45
N VAL A 183 -9.74 1.88 -7.27
CA VAL A 183 -9.22 0.56 -7.64
C VAL A 183 -8.88 0.49 -9.12
N ARG A 184 -9.73 1.10 -9.96
CA ARG A 184 -9.48 1.18 -11.40
C ARG A 184 -8.21 1.98 -11.72
N ALA A 185 -7.88 3.02 -10.96
CA ALA A 185 -6.61 3.75 -11.16
C ALA A 185 -5.40 2.89 -10.80
N VAL A 186 -5.47 2.11 -9.71
CA VAL A 186 -4.43 1.14 -9.34
C VAL A 186 -4.26 0.08 -10.43
N TRP A 187 -5.37 -0.44 -10.96
CA TRP A 187 -5.37 -1.42 -12.03
C TRP A 187 -4.71 -0.89 -13.31
N GLU A 188 -5.10 0.31 -13.78
CA GLU A 188 -4.51 0.92 -14.97
C GLU A 188 -3.00 1.19 -14.80
N GLN A 189 -2.59 1.68 -13.61
CA GLN A 189 -1.18 1.92 -13.32
C GLN A 189 -0.36 0.62 -13.29
N LEU A 190 -0.89 -0.44 -12.69
CA LEU A 190 -0.26 -1.76 -12.67
C LEU A 190 -0.03 -2.29 -14.10
N PHE A 191 -1.03 -2.20 -14.97
CA PHE A 191 -0.86 -2.65 -16.36
C PHE A 191 0.08 -1.75 -17.16
N ALA A 192 0.06 -0.43 -16.93
CA ALA A 192 1.00 0.49 -17.55
C ALA A 192 2.46 0.14 -17.21
N GLU A 193 2.74 -0.31 -15.99
CA GLU A 193 4.09 -0.67 -15.53
C GLU A 193 4.49 -2.12 -15.81
N SER A 194 3.53 -3.04 -15.94
CA SER A 194 3.81 -4.46 -16.22
C SER A 194 4.27 -4.73 -17.65
N GLY A 195 4.03 -3.78 -18.57
CA GLY A 195 4.28 -3.96 -20.00
C GLY A 195 3.20 -4.78 -20.71
N TYR A 196 2.08 -5.07 -20.03
CA TYR A 196 0.89 -5.71 -20.61
C TYR A 196 -0.23 -4.71 -20.82
N ARG A 197 -1.11 -5.03 -21.77
CA ARG A 197 -2.41 -4.38 -21.90
C ARG A 197 -3.46 -5.26 -21.27
N TRP A 198 -4.61 -4.69 -20.97
CA TRP A 198 -5.76 -5.47 -20.58
C TRP A 198 -7.00 -5.01 -21.35
N ALA A 199 -7.96 -5.92 -21.51
CA ALA A 199 -9.22 -5.66 -22.18
C ALA A 199 -10.35 -6.48 -21.55
N GLY A 200 -11.58 -6.14 -21.90
CA GLY A 200 -12.76 -6.93 -21.57
C GLY A 200 -13.85 -6.16 -20.81
N PRO A 201 -15.07 -6.71 -20.77
CA PRO A 201 -16.19 -6.06 -20.12
C PRO A 201 -16.09 -6.25 -18.60
N LEU A 202 -15.41 -5.33 -17.92
CA LEU A 202 -15.45 -5.29 -16.47
C LEU A 202 -16.81 -4.72 -15.99
N PRO A 203 -17.35 -5.20 -14.86
CA PRO A 203 -18.62 -4.70 -14.35
C PRO A 203 -18.58 -3.19 -14.03
N GLU A 204 -19.71 -2.49 -14.20
CA GLU A 204 -19.82 -1.05 -13.89
C GLU A 204 -19.43 -0.72 -12.43
N LEU A 205 -19.59 -1.68 -11.52
CA LEU A 205 -19.17 -1.55 -10.13
C LEU A 205 -17.66 -1.27 -10.00
N PHE A 206 -16.84 -1.88 -10.87
CA PHE A 206 -15.37 -1.79 -10.81
C PHE A 206 -14.85 -0.35 -10.88
N ASP A 207 -15.45 0.46 -11.75
CA ASP A 207 -15.07 1.86 -11.96
C ASP A 207 -15.39 2.77 -10.76
N ARG A 208 -16.19 2.27 -9.81
CA ARG A 208 -16.62 2.99 -8.59
C ARG A 208 -15.99 2.45 -7.32
N LEU A 209 -15.16 1.41 -7.41
CA LEU A 209 -14.48 0.85 -6.24
C LEU A 209 -13.36 1.78 -5.74
N LEU A 210 -13.31 1.93 -4.42
CA LEU A 210 -12.31 2.72 -3.70
C LEU A 210 -11.59 1.87 -2.66
N LEU A 211 -10.32 2.19 -2.45
CA LEU A 211 -9.45 1.73 -1.36
C LEU A 211 -9.27 2.88 -0.37
N PRO A 212 -9.99 2.86 0.78
CA PRO A 212 -9.89 3.93 1.75
C PRO A 212 -8.59 3.91 2.52
N THR A 213 -7.98 5.08 2.70
CA THR A 213 -6.83 5.23 3.59
C THR A 213 -7.28 5.21 5.05
N THR A 214 -6.90 4.15 5.76
CA THR A 214 -7.22 3.97 7.17
C THR A 214 -6.31 4.81 8.06
N VAL A 215 -5.02 4.88 7.71
CA VAL A 215 -3.98 5.69 8.36
C VAL A 215 -3.00 6.19 7.30
N MET A 216 -2.68 7.48 7.32
CA MET A 216 -1.62 8.04 6.47
C MET A 216 -0.25 7.59 6.96
N ALA A 217 0.58 7.05 6.08
CA ALA A 217 1.96 6.73 6.40
C ALA A 217 2.72 8.03 6.73
N GLY A 218 3.26 8.09 7.93
CA GLY A 218 4.08 9.21 8.37
C GLY A 218 5.54 9.08 7.92
N TYR A 219 6.42 9.90 8.48
CA TYR A 219 7.84 9.87 8.13
C TYR A 219 8.58 8.68 8.75
N GLY A 220 9.11 7.83 7.85
CA GLY A 220 9.90 6.65 8.20
C GLY A 220 11.18 6.97 9.00
N GLU A 221 11.73 5.98 9.69
CA GLU A 221 12.88 6.16 10.59
C GLU A 221 14.12 6.68 9.85
N ALA A 222 14.42 6.15 8.66
CA ALA A 222 15.55 6.61 7.84
C ALA A 222 15.42 8.10 7.47
N PHE A 223 14.22 8.52 7.05
CA PHE A 223 13.92 9.92 6.77
C PHE A 223 14.19 10.79 8.00
N ARG A 224 13.70 10.40 9.18
CA ARG A 224 13.85 11.19 10.42
C ARG A 224 15.29 11.24 10.90
N LYS A 225 16.00 10.11 10.90
CA LYS A 225 17.43 10.03 11.28
C LYS A 225 18.29 10.91 10.39
N ALA A 226 18.00 10.96 9.09
CA ALA A 226 18.76 11.79 8.16
C ALA A 226 18.62 13.31 8.42
N ARG A 227 17.56 13.72 9.13
CA ARG A 227 17.24 15.13 9.42
C ARG A 227 17.57 15.56 10.86
N LYS A 228 17.99 14.61 11.70
CA LYS A 228 18.30 14.86 13.11
C LYS A 228 19.52 15.78 13.25
N LEU A 229 19.39 16.82 14.07
CA LEU A 229 20.48 17.72 14.44
C LEU A 229 20.85 17.54 15.91
N ARG A 230 22.15 17.56 16.20
CA ARG A 230 22.70 17.91 17.50
C ARG A 230 23.95 18.75 17.28
N ALA A 231 23.83 20.06 17.34
CA ALA A 231 24.96 20.98 17.20
C ALA A 231 25.34 21.58 18.56
N GLY A 232 26.63 21.89 18.74
CA GLY A 232 27.15 22.63 19.88
C GLY A 232 27.90 23.88 19.43
N ILE A 233 28.58 24.54 20.37
CA ILE A 233 29.32 25.77 20.09
C ILE A 233 30.80 25.45 19.84
N GLY A 234 31.32 25.82 18.67
CA GLY A 234 32.72 25.69 18.29
C GLY A 234 33.62 26.78 18.88
N PRO A 235 34.95 26.61 18.79
CA PRO A 235 35.91 27.60 19.29
C PRO A 235 35.83 28.91 18.48
N GLY A 236 36.28 30.01 19.08
CA GLY A 236 36.38 31.32 18.41
C GLY A 236 35.08 32.15 18.40
N ASN A 237 34.04 31.69 19.10
CA ASN A 237 32.76 32.37 19.20
C ASN A 237 32.58 33.26 20.44
N ALA A 238 33.60 33.30 21.31
CA ALA A 238 33.57 33.98 22.59
C ALA A 238 33.07 35.43 22.48
N GLN A 239 32.13 35.79 23.35
CA GLN A 239 31.61 37.13 23.51
C GLN A 239 31.79 37.57 24.95
N TYR A 240 32.25 38.80 25.14
CA TYR A 240 32.52 39.37 26.46
C TYR A 240 31.89 40.75 26.60
N GLY A 241 31.41 41.05 27.80
CA GLY A 241 31.11 42.40 28.20
C GLY A 241 31.52 42.66 29.64
N ASN A 242 32.27 43.73 29.89
CA ASN A 242 32.77 44.16 31.19
C ASN A 242 31.66 44.52 32.19
N ALA A 243 31.71 43.97 33.42
CA ALA A 243 30.67 44.16 34.42
C ALA A 243 30.44 45.62 34.89
N TYR A 244 31.36 46.53 34.62
CA TYR A 244 31.32 47.91 35.14
C TYR A 244 30.79 48.97 34.17
N GLU A 245 30.62 48.63 32.89
CA GLU A 245 30.32 49.58 31.81
C GLU A 245 28.87 50.09 31.81
N GLY A 246 27.94 49.32 32.40
CA GLY A 246 26.51 49.62 32.36
C GLY A 246 25.95 49.47 30.94
N ARG A 247 25.03 48.52 30.74
CA ARG A 247 24.52 48.19 29.40
C ARG A 247 23.05 47.82 29.43
N GLU A 248 22.38 48.11 28.32
CA GLU A 248 21.03 47.65 28.06
C GLU A 248 21.01 46.15 27.69
N GLU A 249 19.82 45.62 27.46
CA GLU A 249 19.64 44.24 26.99
C GLU A 249 20.38 44.00 25.67
N ILE A 250 21.00 42.82 25.55
CA ILE A 250 21.69 42.38 24.34
C ILE A 250 21.09 41.06 23.88
N ILE A 251 20.89 40.93 22.57
CA ILE A 251 20.40 39.72 21.93
C ILE A 251 21.45 39.18 20.98
N PHE A 252 21.84 37.92 21.17
CA PHE A 252 22.76 37.22 20.28
C PHE A 252 22.07 36.02 19.62
N THR A 253 22.38 35.77 18.34
CA THR A 253 22.16 34.45 17.75
C THR A 253 23.21 33.49 18.28
N VAL A 254 22.77 32.42 18.94
CA VAL A 254 23.67 31.46 19.58
C VAL A 254 24.47 30.72 18.50
N PRO A 255 25.82 30.66 18.61
CA PRO A 255 26.70 30.11 17.58
C PRO A 255 26.80 28.58 17.68
N TYR A 256 25.71 27.87 17.41
CA TYR A 256 25.73 26.39 17.35
C TYR A 256 26.42 25.85 16.10
N ASP A 257 27.64 26.28 15.79
CA ASP A 257 28.34 25.98 14.54
C ASP A 257 29.13 24.66 14.54
N SER A 258 29.25 23.99 15.68
CA SER A 258 30.03 22.75 15.80
C SER A 258 29.15 21.50 15.72
N VAL A 259 29.57 20.57 14.86
CA VAL A 259 28.96 19.23 14.67
C VAL A 259 29.97 18.11 14.90
N ASP A 260 31.01 18.40 15.70
CA ASP A 260 32.10 17.46 15.97
C ASP A 260 31.62 16.24 16.78
N ALA A 261 31.70 15.07 16.15
CA ALA A 261 31.31 13.79 16.72
C ALA A 261 32.07 13.44 18.01
N LYS A 262 33.27 14.01 18.24
CA LYS A 262 34.02 13.84 19.50
C LYS A 262 33.21 14.24 20.74
N TYR A 263 32.31 15.22 20.60
CA TYR A 263 31.45 15.71 21.68
C TYR A 263 30.03 15.12 21.61
N GLY A 264 29.83 14.13 20.74
CA GLY A 264 28.52 13.53 20.45
C GLY A 264 27.60 14.45 19.66
N TYR A 265 28.12 15.51 19.04
CA TYR A 265 27.38 16.32 18.09
C TYR A 265 27.26 15.59 16.75
N ALA A 266 26.20 15.88 16.01
CA ALA A 266 25.91 15.26 14.73
C ALA A 266 25.14 16.22 13.84
N ALA A 267 25.67 16.45 12.63
CA ALA A 267 24.93 17.12 11.58
C ALA A 267 23.89 16.17 10.96
N PRO A 268 22.79 16.71 10.43
CA PRO A 268 21.92 15.97 9.52
C PRO A 268 22.72 15.39 8.36
N THR A 269 22.44 14.15 7.97
CA THR A 269 23.06 13.53 6.79
C THR A 269 22.38 13.97 5.49
N ALA A 270 21.11 14.38 5.57
CA ALA A 270 20.41 15.00 4.45
C ALA A 270 20.94 16.43 4.20
N LYS A 271 21.32 16.69 2.95
CA LYS A 271 21.93 17.96 2.53
C LYS A 271 20.93 19.12 2.65
N GLY A 272 21.44 20.30 2.98
CA GLY A 272 20.64 21.54 2.99
C GLY A 272 19.76 21.75 4.24
N ILE A 273 19.83 20.86 5.23
CA ILE A 273 19.03 20.95 6.45
C ILE A 273 19.68 21.82 7.50
N TYR A 274 20.98 21.67 7.76
CA TYR A 274 21.68 22.50 8.73
C TYR A 274 22.77 23.32 8.06
N ASN A 275 22.77 24.63 8.32
CA ASN A 275 23.81 25.53 7.89
C ASN A 275 24.56 26.08 9.11
N PRO A 276 25.82 25.64 9.37
CA PRO A 276 26.58 26.09 10.54
C PRO A 276 27.01 27.57 10.44
N VAL A 277 27.02 28.17 9.24
CA VAL A 277 27.34 29.59 9.04
C VAL A 277 26.17 30.47 9.47
N THR A 278 24.95 30.17 9.01
CA THR A 278 23.75 30.92 9.39
C THR A 278 23.14 30.44 10.71
N ARG A 279 23.60 29.29 11.23
CA ARG A 279 23.17 28.67 12.49
C ARG A 279 21.69 28.30 12.47
N THR A 280 21.19 27.94 11.29
CA THR A 280 19.77 27.65 11.05
C THR A 280 19.58 26.18 10.69
N TRP A 281 18.49 25.60 11.21
CA TRP A 281 17.95 24.32 10.78
C TRP A 281 16.72 24.57 9.89
N LYS A 282 16.70 24.00 8.70
CA LYS A 282 15.69 24.24 7.66
C LYS A 282 14.81 23.00 7.45
N ALA A 283 13.50 23.19 7.54
CA ALA A 283 12.54 22.20 7.09
C ALA A 283 12.52 22.18 5.55
N LEU A 284 12.92 21.08 4.91
CA LEU A 284 12.83 20.95 3.44
C LEU A 284 11.43 20.54 2.98
N GLU A 285 10.67 19.91 3.88
CA GLU A 285 9.30 19.47 3.71
C GLU A 285 8.56 19.79 5.01
N PRO A 286 7.22 19.97 5.00
CA PRO A 286 6.48 20.23 6.22
C PRO A 286 6.73 19.10 7.23
N CYS A 287 6.94 19.40 8.49
CA CYS A 287 7.18 18.38 9.52
C CYS A 287 6.91 18.91 10.92
N TYR A 288 6.46 18.01 11.79
CA TYR A 288 6.48 18.28 13.22
C TYR A 288 7.88 18.01 13.77
N VAL A 289 8.38 18.93 14.61
CA VAL A 289 9.68 18.78 15.27
C VAL A 289 9.57 18.90 16.79
N ASN A 290 10.45 18.16 17.47
CA ASN A 290 10.89 18.50 18.82
C ASN A 290 12.25 19.19 18.72
N ALA A 291 12.42 20.31 19.40
CA ALA A 291 13.70 21.01 19.47
C ALA A 291 14.04 21.40 20.90
N SER A 292 15.32 21.32 21.25
CA SER A 292 15.85 21.76 22.55
C SER A 292 17.12 22.57 22.34
N ALA A 293 17.29 23.62 23.12
CA ALA A 293 18.53 24.35 23.18
C ALA A 293 18.95 24.66 24.62
N LEU A 294 20.24 24.56 24.89
CA LEU A 294 20.88 24.95 26.15
C LEU A 294 22.20 25.65 25.86
N THR A 295 22.48 26.74 26.57
CA THR A 295 23.75 27.46 26.49
C THR A 295 24.23 27.84 27.89
N ASN A 296 25.49 27.57 28.19
CA ASN A 296 26.15 28.02 29.40
C ASN A 296 26.70 29.44 29.19
N VAL A 297 26.40 30.33 30.14
CA VAL A 297 26.89 31.72 30.14
C VAL A 297 27.35 32.06 31.55
N ILE A 298 28.44 32.80 31.66
CA ILE A 298 28.89 33.40 32.92
C ILE A 298 28.30 34.80 32.99
N LEU A 299 27.66 35.12 34.11
CA LEU A 299 27.09 36.42 34.40
C LEU A 299 27.76 37.03 35.62
N ASP A 300 28.18 38.27 35.48
CA ASP A 300 28.91 39.02 36.49
C ASP A 300 28.09 40.26 36.86
N SER A 301 27.84 40.53 38.14
CA SER A 301 27.20 41.80 38.52
C SER A 301 27.63 42.23 39.92
N PRO A 302 28.60 43.16 40.03
CA PRO A 302 29.12 43.59 41.33
C PRO A 302 28.10 44.37 42.17
N TYR A 303 27.03 44.91 41.56
CA TYR A 303 26.05 45.79 42.23
C TYR A 303 24.60 45.35 42.03
N GLY A 304 24.38 44.11 41.62
CA GLY A 304 23.06 43.59 41.28
C GLY A 304 23.12 42.13 40.83
N SER A 305 22.36 41.80 39.79
CA SER A 305 22.36 40.51 39.12
C SER A 305 22.30 40.70 37.60
N GLY A 306 22.69 39.67 36.84
CA GLY A 306 22.47 39.59 35.40
C GLY A 306 21.45 38.49 35.10
N ARG A 307 20.78 38.58 33.95
CA ARG A 307 19.76 37.63 33.50
C ARG A 307 20.09 37.06 32.13
N ALA A 308 19.70 35.81 31.90
CA ALA A 308 19.81 35.14 30.62
C ALA A 308 18.56 34.29 30.31
N GLN A 309 18.09 34.34 29.07
CA GLN A 309 16.95 33.54 28.59
C GLN A 309 17.15 33.15 27.13
N LEU A 310 16.89 31.89 26.80
CA LEU A 310 16.95 31.39 25.42
C LEU A 310 15.59 31.43 24.74
N PHE A 311 15.62 31.57 23.41
CA PHE A 311 14.43 31.64 22.59
C PHE A 311 14.66 30.91 21.26
N PHE A 312 13.61 30.26 20.77
CA PHE A 312 13.54 29.82 19.38
C PHE A 312 12.95 30.91 18.51
N TYR A 313 13.55 31.12 17.35
CA TYR A 313 13.13 32.10 16.35
C TYR A 313 12.98 31.46 14.98
N MET A 314 12.05 32.02 14.20
CA MET A 314 11.88 31.77 12.79
C MET A 314 11.89 33.11 12.05
N GLY A 315 12.94 33.37 11.27
CA GLY A 315 13.22 34.71 10.77
C GLY A 315 13.36 35.73 11.92
N SER A 316 12.48 36.74 11.96
CA SER A 316 12.41 37.71 13.06
C SER A 316 11.38 37.37 14.14
N LYS A 317 10.55 36.33 13.92
CA LYS A 317 9.45 35.96 14.82
C LYS A 317 9.94 35.06 15.95
N GLU A 318 9.67 35.47 17.19
CA GLU A 318 9.87 34.64 18.38
C GLU A 318 8.80 33.55 18.43
N LEU A 319 9.21 32.29 18.60
CA LEU A 319 8.30 31.13 18.67
C LEU A 319 8.06 30.67 20.11
N ALA A 320 9.12 30.57 20.90
CA ALA A 320 9.07 30.13 22.29
C ALA A 320 10.24 30.69 23.08
N GLY A 321 10.00 31.03 24.35
CA GLY A 321 11.01 31.46 25.31
C GLY A 321 11.19 30.44 26.44
N GLY A 322 12.44 30.19 26.80
CA GLY A 322 12.84 29.35 27.91
C GLY A 322 12.60 30.00 29.27
N THR A 323 12.99 29.34 30.34
CA THR A 323 12.94 29.95 31.68
C THR A 323 14.01 31.05 31.81
N LEU A 324 13.63 32.21 32.32
CA LEU A 324 14.58 33.27 32.67
C LEU A 324 15.47 32.81 33.83
N THR A 325 16.78 32.85 33.63
CA THR A 325 17.79 32.51 34.64
C THR A 325 18.50 33.76 35.11
N GLU A 326 18.80 33.85 36.40
CA GLU A 326 19.40 35.05 37.02
C GLU A 326 20.63 34.66 37.85
N SER A 327 21.64 35.52 37.85
CA SER A 327 22.88 35.33 38.61
C SER A 327 22.65 35.53 40.12
N LYS A 328 23.60 35.08 40.94
CA LYS A 328 23.61 35.47 42.35
C LYS A 328 23.83 36.98 42.47
N LYS A 329 23.16 37.61 43.44
CA LYS A 329 23.30 39.05 43.69
C LYS A 329 24.70 39.38 44.22
N GLY A 330 25.37 40.37 43.62
CA GLY A 330 26.69 40.84 44.03
C GLY A 330 27.83 39.85 43.79
N ALA A 331 27.63 38.81 42.98
CA ALA A 331 28.64 37.81 42.69
C ALA A 331 29.58 38.24 41.55
N GLY A 332 30.87 37.92 41.71
CA GLY A 332 31.89 38.18 40.71
C GLY A 332 31.75 37.32 39.45
N HIS A 333 31.37 36.04 39.59
CA HIS A 333 31.07 35.12 38.48
C HIS A 333 29.95 34.15 38.86
N THR A 334 28.89 34.09 38.06
CA THR A 334 27.84 33.07 38.19
C THR A 334 27.59 32.39 36.85
N THR A 335 27.83 31.08 36.77
CA THR A 335 27.43 30.30 35.59
C THR A 335 25.94 29.97 35.65
N VAL A 336 25.24 30.29 34.57
CA VAL A 336 23.84 29.91 34.34
C VAL A 336 23.71 29.12 33.04
N SER A 337 22.72 28.24 32.98
CA SER A 337 22.46 27.36 31.84
C SER A 337 21.00 27.50 31.40
N PRO A 338 20.57 28.64 30.84
CA PRO A 338 19.23 28.78 30.29
C PRO A 338 18.96 27.70 29.24
N SER A 339 17.71 27.22 29.18
CA SER A 339 17.25 26.23 28.21
C SER A 339 15.87 26.58 27.68
N VAL A 340 15.57 26.13 26.46
CA VAL A 340 14.27 26.31 25.79
C VAL A 340 13.90 25.05 25.02
N ASN A 341 12.62 24.71 24.98
CA ASN A 341 12.10 23.54 24.28
C ASN A 341 10.94 23.93 23.35
N LEU A 342 10.86 23.28 22.20
CA LEU A 342 9.68 23.18 21.34
C LEU A 342 9.24 21.72 21.31
N ASN A 343 7.96 21.48 21.59
CA ASN A 343 7.38 20.15 21.56
C ASN A 343 6.33 20.10 20.44
N ARG A 344 6.47 19.15 19.51
CA ARG A 344 5.54 18.93 18.39
C ARG A 344 5.18 20.23 17.66
N PHE A 345 6.20 21.01 17.28
CA PHE A 345 5.99 22.25 16.54
C PHE A 345 5.97 21.97 15.03
N LEU A 346 4.96 22.47 14.32
CA LEU A 346 4.87 22.33 12.85
C LEU A 346 5.75 23.38 12.17
N LEU A 347 6.70 22.93 11.37
CA LEU A 347 7.43 23.76 10.41
C LEU A 347 6.96 23.44 9.00
N GLN A 348 6.72 24.46 8.19
CA GLN A 348 6.42 24.35 6.77
C GLN A 348 7.70 24.25 5.94
N ALA A 349 7.58 23.77 4.70
CA ALA A 349 8.71 23.69 3.78
C ALA A 349 9.35 25.07 3.56
N GLY A 350 10.66 25.13 3.73
CA GLY A 350 11.47 26.34 3.60
C GLY A 350 11.69 27.11 4.91
N GLU A 351 10.93 26.84 5.97
CA GLU A 351 11.06 27.55 7.25
C GLU A 351 12.37 27.19 7.97
N GLU A 352 12.98 28.21 8.59
CA GLU A 352 14.29 28.11 9.25
C GLU A 352 14.21 28.43 10.75
N LEU A 353 14.60 27.47 11.57
CA LEU A 353 14.67 27.55 13.02
C LEU A 353 16.10 27.93 13.46
N HIS A 354 16.22 28.90 14.36
CA HIS A 354 17.47 29.22 15.03
C HIS A 354 17.23 29.65 16.48
N VAL A 355 18.33 29.75 17.24
CA VAL A 355 18.29 30.06 18.68
C VAL A 355 18.89 31.43 18.93
N ARG A 356 18.23 32.22 19.77
CA ARG A 356 18.78 33.47 20.30
C ARG A 356 18.80 33.45 21.82
N ILE A 357 19.79 34.14 22.39
CA ILE A 357 19.87 34.40 23.82
C ILE A 357 19.67 35.90 24.07
N LYS A 358 18.81 36.23 25.03
CA LYS A 358 18.68 37.59 25.57
C LYS A 358 19.42 37.65 26.89
N LEU A 359 20.34 38.60 27.01
CA LEU A 359 21.11 38.90 28.22
C LEU A 359 20.74 40.31 28.69
N SER A 360 20.32 40.45 29.94
CA SER A 360 19.79 41.71 30.47
C SER A 360 20.23 41.98 31.91
N PRO A 361 20.18 43.25 32.37
CA PRO A 361 20.37 43.55 33.79
C PRO A 361 19.23 42.93 34.63
N GLY A 362 19.59 42.38 35.78
CA GLY A 362 18.67 41.97 36.83
C GLY A 362 18.45 43.05 37.89
N GLU A 363 18.07 42.64 39.10
CA GLU A 363 17.88 43.59 40.21
C GLU A 363 19.22 44.15 40.72
N GLY A 364 19.31 45.48 40.88
CA GLY A 364 20.50 46.16 41.38
C GLY A 364 20.35 47.68 41.49
N VAL A 365 21.24 48.31 42.26
CA VAL A 365 21.22 49.78 42.52
C VAL A 365 21.92 50.57 41.40
N LEU A 366 22.88 49.93 40.74
CA LEU A 366 23.61 50.44 39.59
C LEU A 366 23.46 49.36 38.51
N ALA A 367 22.90 49.66 37.34
CA ALA A 367 22.63 48.73 36.24
C ALA A 367 23.92 48.18 35.56
N LYS A 368 24.90 47.80 36.38
CA LYS A 368 26.25 47.34 36.04
C LYS A 368 26.25 45.81 36.08
N TRP A 369 26.41 45.22 34.92
CA TRP A 369 26.44 43.78 34.73
C TRP A 369 27.36 43.41 33.56
N GLY A 370 27.84 42.19 33.59
CA GLY A 370 28.90 41.59 32.79
C GLY A 370 28.48 40.22 32.28
N PHE A 371 29.09 39.77 31.18
CA PHE A 371 28.88 38.40 30.72
C PHE A 371 30.09 37.86 29.97
N GLU A 372 30.20 36.53 29.99
CA GLU A 372 31.08 35.74 29.14
C GLU A 372 30.25 34.61 28.52
N ALA A 373 30.14 34.60 27.19
CA ALA A 373 29.28 33.66 26.45
C ALA A 373 30.04 32.98 25.31
N PHE A 374 29.61 31.77 24.95
CA PHE A 374 30.04 31.06 23.73
C PHE A 374 31.53 30.71 23.63
N ASN A 375 32.20 30.54 24.77
CA ASN A 375 33.65 30.30 24.80
C ASN A 375 34.11 28.95 24.22
N GLY A 376 33.20 27.98 24.07
CA GLY A 376 33.46 26.66 23.50
C GLY A 376 34.29 25.71 24.39
N VAL A 377 33.83 24.45 24.50
CA VAL A 377 34.47 23.29 25.16
C VAL A 377 34.38 23.24 26.71
N VAL A 378 33.61 22.24 27.19
CA VAL A 378 33.48 21.66 28.56
C VAL A 378 34.03 22.51 29.71
N TYR A 379 33.15 23.27 30.36
CA TYR A 379 33.46 23.97 31.60
C TYR A 379 32.99 23.12 32.78
N ALA A 380 33.95 22.57 33.53
CA ALA A 380 33.66 22.06 34.86
C ALA A 380 33.74 23.23 35.85
N VAL A 381 32.69 23.46 36.62
CA VAL A 381 32.70 24.49 37.68
C VAL A 381 32.87 23.78 39.00
N ASN A 382 33.95 24.09 39.73
CA ASN A 382 34.29 23.46 41.01
C ASN A 382 34.35 21.91 40.95
N GLY A 383 34.82 21.35 39.83
CA GLY A 383 34.93 19.90 39.63
C GLY A 383 33.67 19.21 39.08
N ASN A 384 32.55 19.94 38.96
CA ASN A 384 31.31 19.40 38.37
C ASN A 384 31.25 19.70 36.87
N VAL A 385 31.15 18.65 36.05
CA VAL A 385 30.99 18.77 34.59
C VAL A 385 29.61 19.36 34.27
N LEU A 386 29.59 20.52 33.59
CA LEU A 386 28.34 21.11 33.11
C LEU A 386 27.79 20.35 31.90
N THR A 387 26.48 20.43 31.70
CA THR A 387 25.84 19.91 30.49
C THR A 387 26.36 20.72 29.29
N LEU A 388 26.77 20.01 28.23
CA LEU A 388 27.25 20.63 27.01
C LEU A 388 26.18 21.51 26.34
N ASP A 389 26.63 22.63 25.79
CA ASP A 389 25.81 23.48 24.94
C ASP A 389 25.28 22.65 23.77
N HIS A 390 23.98 22.69 23.56
CA HIS A 390 23.39 21.96 22.44
C HIS A 390 22.23 22.72 21.83
N PHE A 391 22.04 22.52 20.54
CA PHE A 391 20.81 22.73 19.79
C PHE A 391 20.47 21.43 19.10
N THR A 392 19.35 20.83 19.49
CA THR A 392 18.84 19.59 18.91
C THR A 392 17.54 19.85 18.17
N VAL A 393 17.36 19.15 17.06
CA VAL A 393 16.10 19.08 16.32
C VAL A 393 15.86 17.63 15.93
N GLU A 394 14.68 17.13 16.22
CA GLU A 394 14.21 15.79 15.86
C GLU A 394 12.87 15.89 15.15
N VAL A 395 12.78 15.33 13.95
CA VAL A 395 11.52 15.22 13.20
C VAL A 395 10.67 14.10 13.80
N LEU A 396 9.37 14.35 13.99
CA LEU A 396 8.40 13.40 14.49
C LEU A 396 7.85 12.50 13.36
N PRO A 397 7.35 11.29 13.69
CA PRO A 397 6.86 10.35 12.68
C PRO A 397 5.53 10.77 12.05
N ASP A 398 4.75 11.66 12.65
CA ASP A 398 3.42 12.03 12.16
C ASP A 398 3.43 12.66 10.76
N PHE A 399 2.40 12.35 9.97
CA PHE A 399 2.14 13.04 8.71
C PHE A 399 1.55 14.45 9.00
N PRO A 400 2.20 15.54 8.55
CA PRO A 400 1.83 16.89 8.93
C PRO A 400 0.88 17.57 7.94
N PRO A 401 0.14 18.61 8.36
CA PRO A 401 -0.48 19.56 7.45
C PRO A 401 0.52 20.10 6.42
N GLY A 402 0.15 20.07 5.14
CA GLY A 402 1.06 20.40 4.02
C GLY A 402 1.94 19.23 3.55
N GLY A 403 1.91 18.09 4.24
CA GLY A 403 2.62 16.88 3.82
C GLY A 403 2.22 16.45 2.40
N ARG A 404 3.21 15.99 1.63
CA ARG A 404 3.00 15.58 0.24
C ARG A 404 2.26 14.24 0.20
N VAL A 405 1.10 14.21 -0.44
CA VAL A 405 0.30 13.01 -0.70
C VAL A 405 0.69 12.43 -2.05
N ARG A 406 1.04 11.15 -2.06
CA ARG A 406 1.24 10.33 -3.26
C ARG A 406 0.36 9.10 -3.16
N LEU A 407 -0.29 8.72 -4.25
CA LEU A 407 -1.31 7.66 -4.19
C LEU A 407 -0.74 6.31 -3.75
N GLN A 408 0.48 5.99 -4.16
CA GLN A 408 1.15 4.76 -3.74
C GLN A 408 1.38 4.66 -2.23
N ASP A 409 1.58 5.80 -1.54
CA ASP A 409 1.76 5.85 -0.09
C ASP A 409 0.45 5.59 0.68
N LEU A 410 -0.70 5.67 -0.02
CA LEU A 410 -2.04 5.44 0.51
C LEU A 410 -2.49 3.98 0.38
N LEU A 411 -1.82 3.21 -0.48
CA LEU A 411 -2.21 1.84 -0.79
C LEU A 411 -1.81 0.89 0.33
N PRO A 412 -2.59 -0.19 0.55
CA PRO A 412 -2.24 -1.20 1.53
C PRO A 412 -0.95 -1.93 1.13
N ASP A 413 -0.25 -2.49 2.13
CA ASP A 413 0.82 -3.45 1.89
C ASP A 413 0.23 -4.77 1.37
N LEU A 414 -0.04 -4.80 0.07
CA LEU A 414 -0.60 -5.91 -0.69
C LEU A 414 0.27 -6.14 -1.92
N SER A 415 0.50 -7.41 -2.29
CA SER A 415 1.21 -7.72 -3.53
C SER A 415 0.35 -7.39 -4.75
N GLN A 416 0.99 -7.05 -5.87
CA GLN A 416 0.30 -6.79 -7.13
C GLN A 416 -0.45 -8.04 -7.62
N GLN A 417 0.13 -9.23 -7.44
CA GLN A 417 -0.54 -10.50 -7.79
C GLN A 417 -1.80 -10.74 -6.96
N ASP A 418 -1.74 -10.56 -5.63
CA ASP A 418 -2.90 -10.79 -4.77
C ASP A 418 -4.00 -9.78 -5.05
N PHE A 419 -3.64 -8.53 -5.37
CA PHE A 419 -4.60 -7.53 -5.82
C PHE A 419 -5.35 -7.97 -7.08
N VAL A 420 -4.62 -8.42 -8.12
CA VAL A 420 -5.24 -8.88 -9.37
C VAL A 420 -6.12 -10.11 -9.13
N LYS A 421 -5.62 -11.11 -8.41
CA LYS A 421 -6.37 -12.32 -8.04
C LYS A 421 -7.63 -11.99 -7.24
N ALA A 422 -7.55 -11.01 -6.34
CA ALA A 422 -8.70 -10.59 -5.55
C ALA A 422 -9.80 -9.92 -6.40
N ILE A 423 -9.45 -9.12 -7.42
CA ILE A 423 -10.44 -8.55 -8.35
C ILE A 423 -11.05 -9.64 -9.25
N ILE A 424 -10.25 -10.60 -9.70
CA ILE A 424 -10.73 -11.79 -10.43
C ILE A 424 -11.73 -12.56 -9.56
N GLY A 425 -11.40 -12.80 -8.30
CA GLY A 425 -12.26 -13.47 -7.33
C GLY A 425 -13.44 -12.63 -6.83
N LEU A 426 -13.40 -11.30 -6.95
CA LEU A 426 -14.55 -10.47 -6.61
C LEU A 426 -15.66 -10.61 -7.65
N PHE A 427 -15.28 -10.64 -8.93
CA PHE A 427 -16.20 -10.62 -10.07
C PHE A 427 -16.28 -11.95 -10.84
N GLY A 428 -15.70 -13.04 -10.32
CA GLY A 428 -15.69 -14.35 -10.97
C GLY A 428 -15.18 -14.29 -12.42
N LEU A 429 -14.03 -13.65 -12.64
CA LEU A 429 -13.51 -13.39 -13.98
C LEU A 429 -12.74 -14.61 -14.53
N THR A 430 -12.87 -14.85 -15.83
CA THR A 430 -11.89 -15.62 -16.59
C THR A 430 -10.88 -14.65 -17.16
N GLN A 431 -9.60 -14.99 -17.04
CA GLN A 431 -8.49 -14.30 -17.67
C GLN A 431 -7.92 -15.17 -18.80
N GLN A 432 -7.74 -14.60 -19.98
CA GLN A 432 -7.03 -15.24 -21.10
C GLN A 432 -6.05 -14.24 -21.70
N THR A 433 -4.77 -14.60 -21.73
CA THR A 433 -3.72 -13.73 -22.27
C THR A 433 -3.49 -14.04 -23.74
N ASP A 434 -3.56 -13.02 -24.59
CA ASP A 434 -3.09 -13.10 -25.97
C ASP A 434 -1.55 -12.97 -25.96
N PRO A 435 -0.83 -14.04 -26.33
CA PRO A 435 0.63 -14.07 -26.26
C PRO A 435 1.29 -13.11 -27.25
N TYR A 436 0.64 -12.77 -28.36
CA TYR A 436 1.21 -11.91 -29.41
C TYR A 436 0.99 -10.43 -29.12
N THR A 437 -0.23 -10.06 -28.70
CA THR A 437 -0.55 -8.66 -28.38
C THR A 437 -0.19 -8.26 -26.95
N ARG A 438 0.16 -9.24 -26.10
CA ARG A 438 0.34 -9.08 -24.65
C ARG A 438 -0.87 -8.42 -23.99
N THR A 439 -2.06 -8.78 -24.44
CA THR A 439 -3.33 -8.29 -23.90
C THR A 439 -3.96 -9.35 -23.04
N VAL A 440 -4.19 -9.05 -21.77
CA VAL A 440 -4.92 -9.92 -20.85
C VAL A 440 -6.42 -9.58 -20.93
N HIS A 441 -7.23 -10.53 -21.40
CA HIS A 441 -8.67 -10.38 -21.51
C HIS A 441 -9.35 -10.86 -20.23
N PHE A 442 -10.08 -9.98 -19.55
CA PHE A 442 -10.86 -10.27 -18.35
C PHE A 442 -12.35 -10.23 -18.64
N THR A 443 -13.06 -11.32 -18.37
CA THR A 443 -14.51 -11.41 -18.62
C THR A 443 -15.23 -12.11 -17.48
N PRO A 444 -16.36 -11.58 -16.97
CA PRO A 444 -17.20 -12.28 -15.99
C PRO A 444 -17.68 -13.64 -16.51
N THR A 445 -17.20 -14.73 -15.90
CA THR A 445 -17.35 -16.09 -16.41
C THR A 445 -18.82 -16.53 -16.45
N GLY A 446 -19.57 -16.30 -15.37
CA GLY A 446 -20.98 -16.69 -15.29
C GLY A 446 -21.82 -16.07 -16.42
N PRO A 447 -21.90 -14.74 -16.51
CA PRO A 447 -22.64 -14.06 -17.56
C PRO A 447 -22.21 -14.45 -18.98
N ALA A 448 -20.90 -14.60 -19.22
CA ALA A 448 -20.39 -14.99 -20.54
C ALA A 448 -20.82 -16.40 -20.95
N LEU A 449 -20.72 -17.38 -20.03
CA LEU A 449 -21.13 -18.76 -20.32
C LEU A 449 -22.64 -18.86 -20.59
N VAL A 450 -23.47 -18.18 -19.79
CA VAL A 450 -24.93 -18.14 -20.00
C VAL A 450 -25.28 -17.57 -21.37
N ALA A 451 -24.66 -16.45 -21.75
CA ALA A 451 -24.86 -15.86 -23.07
C ALA A 451 -24.32 -16.75 -24.22
N GLY A 452 -23.35 -17.61 -23.91
CA GLY A 452 -22.73 -18.55 -24.84
C GLY A 452 -23.58 -19.78 -25.17
N LEU A 453 -24.52 -20.20 -24.31
CA LEU A 453 -25.26 -21.47 -24.44
C LEU A 453 -25.96 -21.64 -25.79
N SER A 454 -26.61 -20.57 -26.29
CA SER A 454 -27.32 -20.59 -27.57
C SER A 454 -26.40 -20.78 -28.80
N ARG A 455 -25.10 -20.57 -28.63
CA ARG A 455 -24.06 -20.67 -29.67
C ARG A 455 -23.03 -21.76 -29.35
N ALA A 456 -23.33 -22.63 -28.38
CA ALA A 456 -22.45 -23.73 -28.01
C ALA A 456 -22.31 -24.69 -29.21
N PRO A 457 -21.09 -24.97 -29.69
CA PRO A 457 -20.89 -25.96 -30.73
C PRO A 457 -21.22 -27.35 -30.19
N ASP A 458 -21.84 -28.17 -31.03
CA ASP A 458 -21.99 -29.60 -30.74
C ASP A 458 -20.64 -30.30 -30.92
N TRP A 459 -20.12 -30.83 -29.81
CA TRP A 459 -18.88 -31.60 -29.79
C TRP A 459 -19.12 -33.10 -29.94
N GLN A 460 -20.37 -33.57 -29.95
CA GLN A 460 -20.69 -34.98 -30.07
C GLN A 460 -19.99 -35.67 -31.26
N PRO A 461 -19.95 -35.11 -32.48
CA PRO A 461 -19.30 -35.76 -33.61
C PRO A 461 -17.76 -35.84 -33.49
N ARG A 462 -17.17 -35.09 -32.54
CA ARG A 462 -15.74 -35.05 -32.29
C ARG A 462 -15.30 -35.99 -31.18
N ILE A 463 -16.23 -36.51 -30.39
CA ILE A 463 -15.92 -37.48 -29.34
C ILE A 463 -15.42 -38.76 -29.99
N ASP A 464 -14.30 -39.25 -29.50
CA ASP A 464 -13.76 -40.52 -29.93
C ASP A 464 -14.51 -41.67 -29.26
N ALA A 465 -15.42 -42.29 -30.00
CA ALA A 465 -16.29 -43.35 -29.47
C ALA A 465 -15.52 -44.64 -29.10
N ASP A 466 -14.32 -44.82 -29.65
CA ASP A 466 -13.47 -45.99 -29.39
C ASP A 466 -12.76 -45.89 -28.03
N GLU A 467 -12.75 -44.70 -27.40
CA GLU A 467 -12.18 -44.45 -26.08
C GLU A 467 -13.29 -44.05 -25.08
N PRO A 468 -13.80 -45.00 -24.26
CA PRO A 468 -14.88 -44.71 -23.33
C PRO A 468 -14.50 -43.64 -22.29
N ALA A 469 -15.29 -42.57 -22.23
CA ALA A 469 -15.07 -41.45 -21.32
C ALA A 469 -15.37 -41.80 -19.84
N PRO A 470 -14.41 -41.65 -18.91
CA PRO A 470 -14.67 -41.75 -17.48
C PRO A 470 -15.69 -40.70 -17.02
N ARG A 471 -16.51 -41.09 -16.04
CA ARG A 471 -17.52 -40.25 -15.39
C ARG A 471 -17.19 -40.13 -13.91
N LEU A 472 -17.05 -38.91 -13.41
CA LEU A 472 -16.81 -38.65 -12.00
C LEU A 472 -17.99 -37.85 -11.44
N PHE A 473 -18.52 -38.32 -10.31
CA PHE A 473 -19.67 -37.71 -9.63
C PHE A 473 -19.27 -36.81 -8.46
N HIS A 474 -18.00 -36.80 -8.08
CA HIS A 474 -17.45 -35.92 -7.04
C HIS A 474 -16.54 -34.87 -7.68
N LEU A 475 -16.73 -33.61 -7.30
CA LEU A 475 -15.86 -32.52 -7.71
C LEU A 475 -14.68 -32.42 -6.73
N PRO A 476 -13.43 -32.43 -7.20
CA PRO A 476 -12.27 -32.28 -6.32
C PRO A 476 -12.29 -30.92 -5.64
N GLY A 477 -11.99 -30.89 -4.34
CA GLY A 477 -11.93 -29.65 -3.56
C GLY A 477 -13.26 -28.90 -3.51
N VAL A 478 -14.38 -29.63 -3.37
CA VAL A 478 -15.73 -29.08 -3.16
C VAL A 478 -16.30 -29.64 -1.84
N ALA A 479 -16.97 -28.80 -1.07
CA ALA A 479 -17.69 -29.17 0.15
C ALA A 479 -19.22 -29.00 -0.03
N GLN A 480 -20.01 -29.38 0.98
CA GLN A 480 -21.44 -29.11 1.00
C GLN A 480 -21.73 -27.60 1.01
N GLN A 481 -20.93 -26.81 1.72
CA GLN A 481 -20.97 -25.35 1.71
C GLN A 481 -19.60 -24.77 1.32
N ASN A 482 -19.56 -24.05 0.21
CA ASN A 482 -18.35 -23.50 -0.39
C ASN A 482 -18.32 -21.99 -0.19
N TRP A 483 -17.56 -21.53 0.81
CA TRP A 483 -17.61 -20.17 1.33
C TRP A 483 -16.72 -19.19 0.55
N PHE A 484 -17.27 -18.00 0.36
CA PHE A 484 -16.63 -16.80 -0.19
C PHE A 484 -16.64 -15.75 0.90
N ARG A 485 -15.45 -15.29 1.28
CA ARG A 485 -15.25 -14.53 2.51
C ARG A 485 -14.50 -13.23 2.28
N TRP A 486 -14.81 -12.26 3.13
CA TRP A 486 -13.98 -11.09 3.37
C TRP A 486 -12.94 -11.41 4.45
N LYS A 487 -11.80 -10.71 4.42
CA LYS A 487 -10.79 -10.83 5.47
C LYS A 487 -11.40 -10.44 6.81
N LYS A 488 -11.06 -11.18 7.86
CA LYS A 488 -11.47 -10.84 9.22
C LYS A 488 -10.73 -9.58 9.68
N ASP A 489 -11.45 -8.70 10.39
CA ASP A 489 -10.87 -7.56 11.09
C ASP A 489 -11.35 -7.53 12.54
N GLU A 490 -10.40 -7.56 13.48
CA GLU A 490 -10.66 -7.54 14.92
C GLU A 490 -11.03 -6.14 15.44
N THR A 491 -10.82 -5.10 14.64
CA THR A 491 -11.21 -3.71 14.96
C THR A 491 -12.68 -3.42 14.66
N ASN A 492 -13.35 -4.29 13.89
CA ASN A 492 -14.79 -4.18 13.65
C ASN A 492 -15.60 -4.42 14.93
N LEU A 493 -16.86 -3.98 14.93
CA LEU A 493 -17.80 -4.24 16.03
C LEU A 493 -18.07 -5.74 16.19
N ASP A 494 -18.32 -6.18 17.43
CA ASP A 494 -18.63 -7.57 17.72
C ASP A 494 -19.81 -8.10 16.86
N GLY A 495 -19.68 -9.32 16.36
CA GLY A 495 -20.66 -9.95 15.46
C GLY A 495 -20.51 -9.57 13.97
N SER A 496 -19.56 -8.69 13.63
CA SER A 496 -19.30 -8.25 12.24
C SER A 496 -18.38 -9.18 11.43
N SER A 497 -17.97 -10.33 11.98
CA SER A 497 -16.97 -11.21 11.36
C SER A 497 -17.45 -11.91 10.09
N GLU A 498 -18.78 -12.01 9.91
CA GLU A 498 -19.40 -12.68 8.76
C GLU A 498 -20.02 -11.70 7.74
N LEU A 499 -19.78 -10.39 7.90
CA LEU A 499 -20.35 -9.38 7.01
C LEU A 499 -19.90 -9.59 5.56
N GLY A 500 -20.86 -9.54 4.64
CA GLY A 500 -20.61 -9.68 3.22
C GLY A 500 -20.22 -11.09 2.78
N ASN A 501 -20.13 -12.08 3.68
CA ASN A 501 -19.79 -13.45 3.33
C ASN A 501 -20.98 -14.17 2.67
N GLY A 502 -20.68 -15.17 1.84
CA GLY A 502 -21.70 -16.00 1.21
C GLY A 502 -21.15 -17.38 0.89
N PHE A 503 -22.01 -18.32 0.51
CA PHE A 503 -21.57 -19.64 0.07
C PHE A 503 -22.43 -20.18 -1.06
N LEU A 504 -21.84 -21.09 -1.84
CA LEU A 504 -22.54 -21.92 -2.81
C LEU A 504 -22.70 -23.34 -2.26
N ALA A 505 -23.91 -23.85 -2.28
CA ALA A 505 -24.21 -25.21 -1.83
C ALA A 505 -23.92 -26.25 -2.92
N CYS A 506 -23.38 -27.39 -2.52
CA CYS A 506 -23.31 -28.60 -3.33
C CYS A 506 -24.12 -29.69 -2.61
N ASN A 507 -25.16 -30.22 -3.26
CA ASN A 507 -26.08 -31.19 -2.66
C ASN A 507 -25.50 -32.62 -2.72
N ASP A 508 -24.29 -32.80 -2.22
CA ASP A 508 -23.62 -34.09 -2.07
C ASP A 508 -23.28 -34.32 -0.58
N THR A 509 -24.08 -35.16 0.07
CA THR A 509 -23.96 -35.45 1.51
C THR A 509 -22.69 -36.25 1.87
N THR A 510 -21.92 -36.72 0.88
CA THR A 510 -20.67 -37.45 1.09
C THR A 510 -19.46 -36.52 1.22
N LEU A 511 -19.60 -35.24 0.86
CA LEU A 511 -18.53 -34.24 0.96
C LEU A 511 -18.36 -33.73 2.40
N GLU A 512 -17.20 -33.11 2.67
CA GLU A 512 -17.00 -32.33 3.88
C GLU A 512 -18.07 -31.23 4.03
N ARG A 513 -18.35 -30.81 5.26
CA ARG A 513 -19.45 -29.87 5.53
C ARG A 513 -19.21 -28.49 4.94
N THR A 514 -18.01 -27.97 5.11
CA THR A 514 -17.69 -26.58 4.79
C THR A 514 -16.25 -26.47 4.32
N GLN A 515 -16.00 -25.59 3.36
CA GLN A 515 -14.65 -25.14 3.02
C GLN A 515 -14.67 -23.69 2.58
N ASP A 516 -13.52 -23.03 2.65
CA ASP A 516 -13.34 -21.68 2.12
C ASP A 516 -12.74 -21.76 0.71
N VAL A 517 -13.51 -21.29 -0.28
CA VAL A 517 -13.11 -21.28 -1.70
C VAL A 517 -12.33 -20.01 -2.06
N LEU A 518 -12.75 -18.88 -1.49
CA LEU A 518 -12.11 -17.58 -1.70
C LEU A 518 -12.16 -16.78 -0.40
N THR A 519 -11.03 -16.16 -0.06
CA THR A 519 -10.99 -15.10 0.96
C THR A 519 -10.33 -13.88 0.34
N LEU A 520 -11.07 -12.77 0.25
CA LEU A 520 -10.56 -11.50 -0.25
C LEU A 520 -9.57 -10.87 0.76
N PRO A 521 -8.59 -10.07 0.31
CA PRO A 521 -7.59 -9.44 1.19
C PRO A 521 -8.13 -8.24 1.97
N TRP A 522 -9.36 -7.80 1.68
CA TRP A 522 -10.04 -6.69 2.33
C TRP A 522 -11.10 -7.20 3.30
N ALA A 523 -11.35 -6.44 4.35
CA ALA A 523 -12.45 -6.70 5.26
C ALA A 523 -13.72 -5.94 4.83
N ALA A 524 -14.88 -6.53 5.14
CA ALA A 524 -16.17 -5.84 5.05
C ALA A 524 -16.34 -4.84 6.19
N THR A 525 -17.29 -3.91 6.04
CA THR A 525 -17.61 -2.95 7.11
C THR A 525 -19.08 -2.57 7.16
N VAL A 526 -19.50 -2.07 8.32
CA VAL A 526 -20.87 -1.62 8.59
C VAL A 526 -21.06 -0.13 8.28
N VAL A 527 -22.33 0.27 8.20
CA VAL A 527 -22.72 1.68 8.23
C VAL A 527 -22.91 2.12 9.69
N SER A 528 -22.34 3.26 10.06
CA SER A 528 -22.49 3.89 11.37
C SER A 528 -23.83 4.61 11.51
N GLU A 529 -24.13 5.13 12.70
CA GLU A 529 -25.36 5.91 12.96
C GLU A 529 -25.45 7.19 12.11
N SER A 530 -24.32 7.78 11.68
CA SER A 530 -24.33 8.93 10.75
C SER A 530 -24.77 8.56 9.32
N GLY A 531 -24.89 7.27 9.02
CA GLY A 531 -25.16 6.77 7.67
C GLY A 531 -23.92 6.72 6.77
N LEU A 532 -22.72 6.96 7.33
CA LEU A 532 -21.44 6.75 6.65
C LEU A 532 -20.84 5.40 7.02
N LEU A 533 -20.00 4.83 6.16
CA LEU A 533 -19.27 3.61 6.48
C LEU A 533 -18.32 3.84 7.66
N LEU A 534 -18.26 2.85 8.55
CA LEU A 534 -17.34 2.81 9.66
C LEU A 534 -15.97 2.33 9.18
N LEU A 535 -14.94 3.15 9.36
CA LEU A 535 -13.53 2.78 9.31
C LEU A 535 -13.00 2.87 10.74
N PRO A 536 -12.91 1.78 11.52
CA PRO A 536 -12.64 1.85 12.95
C PRO A 536 -11.16 2.17 13.27
N THR A 537 -10.69 3.35 12.84
CA THR A 537 -9.35 3.90 13.14
C THR A 537 -9.26 4.38 14.58
N TYR A 538 -10.38 4.75 15.19
CA TYR A 538 -10.47 5.21 16.57
C TYR A 538 -11.46 4.36 17.37
N LYS A 539 -11.11 4.07 18.62
CA LYS A 539 -12.02 3.47 19.60
C LYS A 539 -12.03 4.31 20.86
N VAL A 540 -13.22 4.55 21.40
CA VAL A 540 -13.38 5.24 22.69
C VAL A 540 -12.66 4.46 23.77
N ARG A 541 -11.82 5.14 24.55
CA ARG A 541 -11.20 4.58 25.74
C ARG A 541 -12.22 4.64 26.88
N GLU A 542 -12.64 3.49 27.36
CA GLU A 542 -13.66 3.40 28.40
C GLU A 542 -13.24 4.12 29.68
N GLY A 543 -14.15 4.93 30.23
CA GLY A 543 -13.95 5.63 31.51
C GLY A 543 -13.06 6.87 31.46
N GLU A 544 -12.45 7.20 30.31
CA GLU A 544 -11.68 8.43 30.14
C GLU A 544 -12.47 9.50 29.38
N VAL A 545 -12.63 10.66 30.03
CA VAL A 545 -13.24 11.84 29.44
C VAL A 545 -12.43 13.08 29.81
N SER A 546 -12.26 13.99 28.87
CA SER A 546 -11.76 15.32 29.18
C SER A 546 -12.91 16.22 29.60
N VAL A 547 -12.67 17.05 30.62
CA VAL A 547 -13.64 18.01 31.15
C VAL A 547 -13.06 19.40 30.95
N GLU A 548 -13.67 20.18 30.05
CA GLU A 548 -13.33 21.58 29.91
C GLU A 548 -14.26 22.45 30.77
N ILE A 549 -13.66 23.25 31.66
CA ILE A 549 -14.39 24.21 32.50
C ILE A 549 -14.31 25.56 31.80
N VAL A 550 -15.44 26.03 31.25
CA VAL A 550 -15.54 27.37 30.65
C VAL A 550 -15.59 28.43 31.75
N TYR A 551 -14.63 29.36 31.76
CA TYR A 551 -14.59 30.50 32.68
C TYR A 551 -15.15 31.78 32.03
N ASP A 552 -15.85 32.61 32.81
CA ASP A 552 -16.23 33.99 32.46
C ASP A 552 -14.99 34.88 32.24
N GLU A 553 -15.13 35.91 31.41
CA GLU A 553 -14.14 36.96 31.04
C GLU A 553 -13.29 37.51 32.21
N LYS A 554 -13.74 37.40 33.46
CA LYS A 554 -13.06 37.90 34.65
C LYS A 554 -12.17 36.89 35.39
N ARG A 555 -12.01 35.66 34.88
CA ARG A 555 -11.07 34.62 35.40
C ARG A 555 -11.13 34.40 36.93
N ARG A 556 -12.29 34.53 37.57
CA ARG A 556 -12.47 34.22 39.01
C ARG A 556 -13.01 32.81 39.16
N PRO A 557 -12.42 31.94 40.01
CA PRO A 557 -12.96 30.62 40.27
C PRO A 557 -14.25 30.74 41.09
N PHE A 558 -15.41 30.65 40.43
CA PHE A 558 -16.71 30.70 41.08
C PHE A 558 -17.22 29.27 41.32
N PHE A 559 -16.98 28.73 42.52
CA PHE A 559 -17.65 27.50 42.98
C PHE A 559 -19.11 27.81 43.34
N ARG A 560 -19.99 28.00 42.34
CA ARG A 560 -21.45 27.80 42.47
C ARG A 560 -22.04 27.29 41.15
N ARG A 561 -22.43 26.01 41.18
CA ARG A 561 -23.30 25.25 40.26
C ARG A 561 -24.04 26.06 39.17
N ARG A 562 -23.54 25.95 37.94
CA ARG A 562 -24.23 25.73 36.63
C ARG A 562 -23.28 26.17 35.50
N GLY A 563 -22.12 25.52 35.42
CA GLY A 563 -21.29 25.55 34.22
C GLY A 563 -21.53 24.24 33.47
N THR A 564 -21.86 24.31 32.18
CA THR A 564 -22.00 23.13 31.32
C THR A 564 -20.61 22.52 31.15
N ALA A 565 -20.33 21.42 31.85
CA ALA A 565 -19.10 20.66 31.61
C ALA A 565 -19.23 19.99 30.24
N VAL A 566 -18.36 20.35 29.29
CA VAL A 566 -18.22 19.59 28.05
C VAL A 566 -17.36 18.39 28.38
N VAL A 567 -17.95 17.20 28.22
CA VAL A 567 -17.31 15.90 28.50
C VAL A 567 -16.97 15.29 27.15
N THR A 568 -15.70 15.27 26.80
CA THR A 568 -15.25 14.75 25.49
C THR A 568 -14.58 13.38 25.69
N PRO A 569 -14.99 12.34 24.94
CA PRO A 569 -14.35 11.03 25.02
C PRO A 569 -12.87 11.10 24.60
N VAL A 570 -12.03 10.30 25.26
CA VAL A 570 -10.66 10.04 24.81
C VAL A 570 -10.67 8.82 23.87
N TYR A 571 -9.86 8.85 22.82
CA TYR A 571 -9.82 7.79 21.80
C TYR A 571 -8.43 7.18 21.66
N ASP A 572 -8.38 5.86 21.51
CA ASP A 572 -7.19 5.11 21.11
C ASP A 572 -7.18 4.90 19.59
N LYS A 573 -6.01 5.07 18.97
CA LYS A 573 -5.81 4.75 17.54
C LYS A 573 -5.67 3.25 17.34
N GLN A 574 -6.25 2.75 16.26
CA GLN A 574 -6.19 1.37 15.80
C GLN A 574 -5.75 1.30 14.34
N THR A 575 -5.32 0.13 13.92
CA THR A 575 -4.92 -0.16 12.53
C THR A 575 -5.91 -1.17 11.94
N PRO A 576 -7.06 -0.71 11.43
CA PRO A 576 -8.01 -1.63 10.80
C PRO A 576 -7.43 -2.24 9.53
N THR A 577 -7.91 -3.44 9.21
CA THR A 577 -7.58 -4.14 7.96
C THR A 577 -7.97 -3.27 6.75
N PRO A 578 -7.31 -3.37 5.59
CA PRO A 578 -7.73 -2.64 4.40
C PRO A 578 -9.20 -2.91 4.03
N ARG A 579 -9.89 -1.91 3.49
CA ARG A 579 -11.29 -2.00 3.04
C ARG A 579 -11.39 -1.85 1.53
N LEU A 580 -12.44 -2.43 0.97
CA LEU A 580 -12.89 -2.20 -0.41
C LEU A 580 -14.33 -1.72 -0.34
N VAL A 581 -14.63 -0.60 -0.97
CA VAL A 581 -15.94 0.08 -0.84
C VAL A 581 -16.36 0.68 -2.18
N VAL A 582 -17.63 1.07 -2.29
CA VAL A 582 -18.24 1.54 -3.54
C VAL A 582 -18.70 2.99 -3.40
N GLN A 583 -18.21 3.87 -4.27
CA GLN A 583 -18.72 5.24 -4.37
C GLN A 583 -20.11 5.24 -5.02
N THR A 584 -21.07 5.94 -4.39
CA THR A 584 -22.44 6.08 -4.90
C THR A 584 -22.64 7.44 -5.56
N ASN A 585 -23.83 7.67 -6.12
CA ASN A 585 -24.22 8.99 -6.61
C ASN A 585 -24.88 9.87 -5.53
N GLN A 586 -25.13 9.31 -4.33
CA GLN A 586 -25.62 10.09 -3.20
C GLN A 586 -24.49 10.97 -2.66
N THR A 587 -24.82 12.16 -2.17
CA THR A 587 -23.84 13.11 -1.65
C THR A 587 -24.16 13.50 -0.22
N ARG A 588 -23.13 13.87 0.55
CA ARG A 588 -23.23 14.45 1.89
C ARG A 588 -22.75 15.88 1.86
N THR A 589 -23.54 16.83 2.34
CA THR A 589 -23.06 18.23 2.45
C THR A 589 -22.39 18.43 3.80
N VAL A 590 -21.16 18.93 3.82
CA VAL A 590 -20.45 19.34 5.04
C VAL A 590 -19.66 20.63 4.81
N THR A 591 -19.26 21.29 5.88
CA THR A 591 -18.32 22.41 5.84
C THR A 591 -16.92 21.90 6.22
N LEU A 592 -16.01 21.80 5.26
CA LEU A 592 -14.62 21.42 5.51
C LEU A 592 -13.82 22.65 5.92
N GLU A 593 -13.07 22.56 7.02
CA GLU A 593 -12.18 23.62 7.51
C GLU A 593 -10.83 23.08 8.01
N ASP A 594 -9.82 23.95 8.07
CA ASP A 594 -8.47 23.63 8.56
C ASP A 594 -7.97 24.59 9.65
N GLY A 595 -8.87 25.46 10.13
CA GLY A 595 -8.59 26.53 11.09
C GLY A 595 -8.16 27.87 10.45
N GLN A 596 -7.82 27.89 9.16
CA GLN A 596 -7.49 29.11 8.40
C GLN A 596 -8.50 29.38 7.29
N ALA A 597 -8.95 28.33 6.61
CA ALA A 597 -9.91 28.36 5.51
C ALA A 597 -11.11 27.45 5.81
N SER A 598 -12.21 27.72 5.13
CA SER A 598 -13.45 26.94 5.22
C SER A 598 -14.18 26.95 3.88
N ALA A 599 -14.78 25.82 3.50
CA ALA A 599 -15.59 25.69 2.29
C ALA A 599 -16.67 24.62 2.46
N VAL A 600 -17.84 24.84 1.84
CA VAL A 600 -18.89 23.81 1.76
C VAL A 600 -18.53 22.83 0.65
N ILE A 601 -18.44 21.54 0.99
CA ILE A 601 -18.18 20.44 0.05
C ILE A 601 -19.38 19.50 0.00
N ARG A 602 -19.51 18.75 -1.11
CA ARG A 602 -20.58 17.78 -1.34
C ARG A 602 -20.02 16.45 -1.87
N PRO A 603 -19.10 15.79 -1.14
CA PRO A 603 -18.55 14.52 -1.59
C PRO A 603 -19.63 13.46 -1.77
N ARG A 604 -19.40 12.57 -2.72
CA ARG A 604 -20.21 11.37 -2.89
C ARG A 604 -20.00 10.42 -1.71
N ILE A 605 -21.09 9.80 -1.25
CA ILE A 605 -21.06 8.85 -0.14
C ILE A 605 -20.60 7.49 -0.65
N THR A 606 -19.73 6.87 0.14
CA THR A 606 -19.22 5.52 -0.09
C THR A 606 -20.02 4.51 0.73
N THR A 607 -20.31 3.34 0.15
CA THR A 607 -21.14 2.28 0.77
C THR A 607 -20.53 0.90 0.50
N PHE A 608 -21.09 -0.13 1.14
CA PHE A 608 -20.75 -1.53 0.88
C PHE A 608 -21.76 -2.21 -0.07
N ALA A 609 -22.65 -1.44 -0.70
CA ALA A 609 -23.71 -1.99 -1.55
C ALA A 609 -23.13 -2.61 -2.84
N GLY A 610 -23.61 -3.79 -3.22
CA GLY A 610 -23.11 -4.53 -4.39
C GLY A 610 -21.88 -5.39 -4.09
N LEU A 611 -21.39 -5.40 -2.83
CA LEU A 611 -20.23 -6.18 -2.40
C LEU A 611 -20.59 -7.35 -1.50
N ASP A 612 -21.87 -7.61 -1.21
CA ASP A 612 -22.25 -8.78 -0.43
C ASP A 612 -22.16 -10.05 -1.31
N PHE A 613 -21.41 -11.07 -0.87
CA PHE A 613 -21.28 -12.30 -1.65
C PHE A 613 -22.62 -13.02 -1.80
N ALA A 614 -23.39 -13.16 -0.73
CA ALA A 614 -24.64 -13.92 -0.75
C ALA A 614 -25.72 -13.20 -1.56
N ALA A 615 -25.86 -11.88 -1.37
CA ALA A 615 -26.93 -11.08 -1.96
C ALA A 615 -26.60 -10.58 -3.38
N ASP A 616 -25.35 -10.20 -3.64
CA ASP A 616 -24.97 -9.46 -4.86
C ASP A 616 -24.02 -10.25 -5.76
N LEU A 617 -22.83 -10.61 -5.27
CA LEU A 617 -21.74 -11.09 -6.12
C LEU A 617 -21.96 -12.54 -6.62
N LEU A 618 -22.35 -13.47 -5.75
CA LEU A 618 -22.57 -14.86 -6.15
C LEU A 618 -23.71 -15.01 -7.16
N PRO A 619 -24.89 -14.37 -6.98
CA PRO A 619 -25.95 -14.41 -7.98
C PRO A 619 -25.57 -13.76 -9.31
N SER A 620 -24.74 -12.71 -9.29
CA SER A 620 -24.39 -11.94 -10.48
C SER A 620 -23.28 -12.57 -11.31
N TYR A 621 -22.24 -13.12 -10.66
CA TYR A 621 -21.00 -13.50 -11.34
C TYR A 621 -20.68 -15.00 -11.28
N TYR A 622 -21.19 -15.72 -10.27
CA TYR A 622 -20.86 -17.12 -10.01
C TYR A 622 -21.94 -18.13 -10.42
N GLN A 623 -22.82 -17.73 -11.34
CA GLN A 623 -23.87 -18.60 -11.89
C GLN A 623 -23.33 -19.92 -12.45
N HIS A 624 -22.14 -19.87 -13.05
CA HIS A 624 -21.45 -21.04 -13.59
C HIS A 624 -21.07 -22.07 -12.51
N LEU A 625 -20.54 -21.65 -11.35
CA LEU A 625 -20.24 -22.57 -10.25
C LEU A 625 -21.52 -23.15 -9.65
N ARG A 626 -22.56 -22.32 -9.49
CA ARG A 626 -23.87 -22.80 -9.06
C ARG A 626 -24.40 -23.89 -10.00
N ALA A 627 -24.23 -23.71 -11.31
CA ALA A 627 -24.64 -24.68 -12.33
C ALA A 627 -23.83 -25.99 -12.27
N VAL A 628 -22.53 -25.91 -11.96
CA VAL A 628 -21.67 -27.09 -11.76
C VAL A 628 -22.01 -27.84 -10.46
N TYR A 629 -22.27 -27.11 -9.37
CA TYR A 629 -22.57 -27.69 -8.05
C TYR A 629 -23.99 -28.24 -7.93
N ALA A 630 -24.92 -27.80 -8.78
CA ALA A 630 -26.31 -28.25 -8.73
C ALA A 630 -26.44 -29.76 -9.00
N ARG A 631 -25.69 -30.27 -9.98
CA ARG A 631 -25.60 -31.70 -10.30
C ARG A 631 -24.18 -32.04 -10.78
N PRO A 632 -23.24 -32.25 -9.84
CA PRO A 632 -21.86 -32.61 -10.13
C PRO A 632 -21.73 -33.71 -11.20
N LEU A 633 -20.96 -33.42 -12.24
CA LEU A 633 -20.53 -34.40 -13.22
C LEU A 633 -19.29 -33.86 -13.94
N ILE A 634 -18.21 -34.64 -13.88
CA ILE A 634 -17.04 -34.46 -14.74
C ILE A 634 -17.05 -35.60 -15.77
N LEU A 635 -17.00 -35.25 -17.04
CA LEU A 635 -16.74 -36.19 -18.13
C LEU A 635 -15.32 -36.00 -18.62
N LYS A 636 -14.61 -37.11 -18.89
CA LYS A 636 -13.26 -37.09 -19.44
C LYS A 636 -13.15 -37.77 -20.80
N PRO A 637 -13.88 -37.31 -21.84
CA PRO A 637 -13.81 -37.93 -23.16
C PRO A 637 -12.49 -37.59 -23.87
N SER A 638 -12.10 -38.47 -24.79
CA SER A 638 -11.13 -38.14 -25.83
C SER A 638 -11.84 -37.44 -26.99
N VAL A 639 -11.30 -36.30 -27.44
CA VAL A 639 -11.90 -35.42 -28.44
C VAL A 639 -10.92 -35.20 -29.59
N ARG A 640 -11.41 -35.31 -30.83
CA ARG A 640 -10.64 -35.03 -32.04
C ARG A 640 -10.56 -33.52 -32.26
N LEU A 641 -9.42 -32.92 -31.93
CA LEU A 641 -9.16 -31.48 -32.01
C LEU A 641 -8.02 -31.20 -32.98
N SER A 642 -8.22 -30.25 -33.90
CA SER A 642 -7.13 -29.75 -34.75
C SER A 642 -6.27 -28.72 -34.02
N ALA A 643 -5.04 -28.53 -34.49
CA ALA A 643 -4.12 -27.51 -33.96
C ALA A 643 -4.78 -26.12 -33.88
N GLN A 644 -5.47 -25.70 -34.95
CA GLN A 644 -6.17 -24.42 -34.99
C GLN A 644 -7.25 -24.31 -33.90
N GLN A 645 -7.98 -25.39 -33.61
CA GLN A 645 -9.03 -25.38 -32.58
C GLN A 645 -8.46 -25.29 -31.16
N VAL A 646 -7.27 -25.85 -30.94
CA VAL A 646 -6.56 -25.73 -29.67
C VAL A 646 -6.00 -24.32 -29.50
N MET A 647 -5.42 -23.74 -30.56
CA MET A 647 -4.91 -22.36 -30.53
C MET A 647 -6.04 -21.32 -30.35
N ASP A 648 -7.18 -21.51 -31.01
CA ASP A 648 -8.34 -20.61 -30.92
C ASP A 648 -9.25 -20.92 -29.71
N PHE A 649 -8.83 -21.83 -28.82
CA PHE A 649 -9.69 -22.30 -27.74
C PHE A 649 -10.05 -21.17 -26.77
N SER A 650 -11.36 -20.96 -26.60
CA SER A 650 -11.89 -20.06 -25.57
C SER A 650 -12.58 -20.85 -24.47
N GLN A 651 -12.08 -20.67 -23.26
CA GLN A 651 -12.66 -21.23 -22.04
C GLN A 651 -14.08 -20.68 -21.76
N LEU A 652 -14.43 -19.55 -22.37
CA LEU A 652 -15.72 -18.87 -22.20
C LEU A 652 -16.80 -19.36 -23.18
N GLN A 653 -16.48 -20.35 -24.03
CA GLN A 653 -17.46 -20.98 -24.91
C GLN A 653 -17.88 -22.35 -24.34
N PRO A 654 -19.14 -22.50 -23.89
CA PRO A 654 -19.65 -23.82 -23.51
C PRO A 654 -19.79 -24.72 -24.74
N VAL A 655 -19.80 -26.02 -24.52
CA VAL A 655 -19.98 -27.05 -25.57
C VAL A 655 -21.24 -27.86 -25.29
N TRP A 656 -21.90 -28.31 -26.35
CA TRP A 656 -23.06 -29.21 -26.26
C TRP A 656 -22.63 -30.64 -26.57
N LEU A 657 -23.16 -31.61 -25.81
CA LEU A 657 -23.02 -33.03 -26.13
C LEU A 657 -24.41 -33.65 -26.27
N GLU A 658 -24.79 -33.99 -27.50
CA GLU A 658 -26.11 -34.51 -27.86
C GLU A 658 -26.47 -35.78 -27.06
N THR A 659 -25.54 -36.73 -26.89
CA THR A 659 -25.85 -37.98 -26.17
C THR A 659 -26.06 -37.78 -24.67
N GLU A 660 -25.51 -36.70 -24.10
CA GLU A 660 -25.69 -36.35 -22.70
C GLU A 660 -26.87 -35.38 -22.49
N GLY A 661 -27.41 -34.80 -23.57
CA GLY A 661 -28.48 -33.81 -23.52
C GLY A 661 -28.16 -32.64 -22.61
N SER A 662 -26.88 -32.23 -22.53
CA SER A 662 -26.39 -31.24 -21.57
C SER A 662 -25.29 -30.35 -22.14
N TYR A 663 -25.19 -29.14 -21.60
CA TYR A 663 -24.06 -28.25 -21.84
C TYR A 663 -22.92 -28.53 -20.87
N PHE A 664 -21.69 -28.34 -21.35
CA PHE A 664 -20.48 -28.51 -20.58
C PHE A 664 -19.56 -27.30 -20.73
N TYR A 665 -18.85 -27.00 -19.65
CA TYR A 665 -17.68 -26.14 -19.67
C TYR A 665 -16.45 -27.01 -19.90
N CYS A 666 -15.63 -26.67 -20.88
CA CYS A 666 -14.34 -27.30 -21.07
C CYS A 666 -13.36 -26.73 -20.04
N ASN A 667 -12.99 -27.51 -19.02
CA ASN A 667 -12.11 -27.09 -17.93
C ASN A 667 -10.63 -27.20 -18.29
N LYS A 668 -10.28 -28.16 -19.14
CA LYS A 668 -8.90 -28.43 -19.54
C LYS A 668 -8.88 -29.26 -20.82
N ILE A 669 -8.04 -28.87 -21.78
CA ILE A 669 -7.57 -29.78 -22.83
C ILE A 669 -6.25 -30.34 -22.32
N ASP A 670 -6.17 -31.66 -22.13
CA ASP A 670 -5.06 -32.30 -21.42
C ASP A 670 -4.07 -32.94 -22.38
N ASN A 671 -2.82 -32.47 -22.32
CA ASN A 671 -1.69 -33.01 -23.08
C ASN A 671 -2.01 -33.23 -24.58
N TRP A 672 -2.53 -32.20 -25.25
CA TRP A 672 -2.78 -32.24 -26.69
C TRP A 672 -1.48 -32.39 -27.47
N GLU A 673 -1.49 -33.31 -28.43
CA GLU A 673 -0.37 -33.58 -29.33
C GLU A 673 -0.88 -33.70 -30.76
N GLU A 674 -0.25 -32.99 -31.70
CA GLU A 674 -0.69 -32.97 -33.10
C GLU A 674 -0.71 -34.36 -33.77
N ALA A 675 0.15 -35.26 -33.31
CA ALA A 675 0.26 -36.61 -33.86
C ALA A 675 -0.82 -37.57 -33.36
N ASP A 676 -1.52 -37.24 -32.27
CA ASP A 676 -2.58 -38.09 -31.72
C ASP A 676 -3.91 -37.88 -32.46
N ALA A 677 -4.67 -38.97 -32.64
CA ALA A 677 -5.95 -38.92 -33.32
C ALA A 677 -7.02 -38.18 -32.51
N SER A 678 -6.93 -38.24 -31.18
CA SER A 678 -7.83 -37.61 -30.22
C SER A 678 -7.07 -37.24 -28.94
N THR A 679 -7.66 -36.37 -28.13
CA THR A 679 -7.02 -35.83 -26.92
C THR A 679 -7.99 -35.83 -25.75
N PRO A 680 -7.57 -36.25 -24.54
CA PRO A 680 -8.40 -36.16 -23.35
C PRO A 680 -8.79 -34.73 -23.02
N VAL A 681 -10.07 -34.51 -22.74
CA VAL A 681 -10.60 -33.22 -22.29
C VAL A 681 -11.37 -33.40 -20.99
N GLU A 682 -11.24 -32.46 -20.06
CA GLU A 682 -12.06 -32.43 -18.85
C GLU A 682 -13.26 -31.49 -19.04
N LEU A 683 -14.46 -32.07 -19.02
CA LEU A 683 -15.73 -31.36 -19.20
C LEU A 683 -16.54 -31.32 -17.90
N LEU A 684 -16.90 -30.14 -17.43
CA LEU A 684 -17.77 -29.93 -16.27
C LEU A 684 -19.19 -29.65 -16.73
N ARG A 685 -20.18 -30.43 -16.26
CA ARG A 685 -21.57 -30.21 -16.66
C ARG A 685 -22.11 -28.89 -16.12
N LEU A 686 -22.80 -28.13 -16.97
CA LEU A 686 -23.51 -26.91 -16.60
C LEU A 686 -25.01 -27.18 -16.53
N THR A 687 -25.60 -27.08 -15.33
CA THR A 687 -27.04 -27.22 -15.11
C THR A 687 -27.62 -25.89 -14.63
N PHE A 688 -28.05 -25.03 -15.56
CA PHE A 688 -28.63 -23.72 -15.26
C PHE A 688 -30.09 -23.77 -14.80
#